data_AF-A0A367YT88-F1
#
_entry.id   AF-A0A367YT88-F1
#
_cell.length_a   1.000
_cell.length_b   1.000
_cell.length_c   1.000
_cell.angle_alpha   90.00
_cell.angle_beta   90.00
_cell.angle_gamma   90.00
#
_symmetry.space_group_name_H-M   'P 1'
#
loop_
_entity.id
_entity.type
_entity.pdbx_description
1 polymer ?
#
loop_
_entity_poly.entity_id
_entity_poly.type
_entity_poly.pdbx_seq_one_letter_code
_entity_poly.pdbx_strand_id
1 'polypeptide(L)'
;METSQVTPAAGGPPPARSVDNSATLPRPHVAQPAHTFATRHPCCNVGALARRCVPLPPWATAGVGRKPYGGAMHVQPVPALDESTRSAVLALRHSCQATDRTSPLNEAAVLALGRPSGDGLQHWLLRDDQGQVLGYAQAEWIDPTRDGEHPSTAQLCVHPEHRRRGGGTRLLSAVRDAHTGRGPVGTLGFWAFGRLPAAAELALREGLESSRELLMMGRDLLTSPVTDEPEVPAGVTLRTFRPGEDEAGWLAVNARAFAHHPEQGRITAEDLAARMAEPWFRPQDFLVAERDGQLVGYHWMKAEGELGEVYVIGVDPDAAGSGLGRALLTAGLRHLAEQGCTRVVLYVEADQQRVVRMYHSASFVTVHRDVLYVAGQPADQETSMSTDQAAPARPAPTAPDAPSSAPQAAAPQAPAPTRDDAAPDRPATVSQTLAPEPPVEPGGMDDEEFAAALAALPADRFADRELSWLAFNQRVLELADDEHRIPLLERARFLAIFSSNLDEYYMVRVAGLKRRIAAGVAVAGPSGLLPRELHEAILTRTAELVAEQARIFQDEVRPAMAAEGIQILPWQDLTDPEKAAMRRLFAERIFPVLTPLAVDPSHPFPYISGLSVNLAVLLKNPHTGARQFARVKVPTILPRFIDLGGTRFVAIEDVIARHLDQIFGGMQVLEWTTFRVTRNEDLEVEEDDAENLLFALEKELLRRKVGRPPVRLEVQEDTDPAILELLASELDISEREIFTVPAPLDLRGLFTLADIDREELKYPAFLPSTHPHLAEVETARPADMFAALKQRDVLLHHPYDSFATSVQRFVEQAAQDPHVLAIKQTLYRTSGDSPIIDALVEAAQAGKQVLALVEIKARFDEQANIRWARTLEEAGVHVVYGVMGLKTHCKLSMVVREEPDGLRRYAHIGTGNYNPKTARLYEDMGLLTSNPVVTEDVARLFNHLSGMTQETRYRRLLVAPHGIRTGLIDLIRAEIDHHRAGRPAGIRIKVNSAVDEDVLDALYVASQQGVPVDLWVRGICTLRPQVPGLSDNVRVRSILGRFLEHSRLFAFTGGGRPVVGIGSADLMHRNLDRRVEVLTSISNKAHVAEIEALFAQAFAEDTVAWHLDADGLWTAHTIAADGSPLVDMQEQLISAKSKRRAK
;
A
#
# COMPACT_ATOMS: atom_id res chain seq x y z
N MET A 1 -53.87 -37.50 16.29
CA MET A 1 -54.86 -38.40 15.67
C MET A 1 -54.93 -38.07 14.19
N GLU A 2 -55.14 -39.09 13.36
CA GLU A 2 -55.84 -39.13 12.05
C GLU A 2 -56.24 -37.82 11.33
N THR A 3 -56.13 -37.68 9.99
CA THR A 3 -55.71 -38.61 8.90
C THR A 3 -55.49 -37.87 7.56
N SER A 4 -55.03 -38.63 6.54
CA SER A 4 -55.33 -38.47 5.10
C SER A 4 -54.40 -37.63 4.20
N GLN A 5 -53.72 -38.37 3.32
CA GLN A 5 -53.22 -37.93 2.01
C GLN A 5 -54.37 -37.88 0.98
N VAL A 6 -54.14 -37.33 -0.23
CA VAL A 6 -54.34 -38.01 -1.53
C VAL A 6 -53.98 -37.10 -2.73
N THR A 7 -53.33 -37.69 -3.74
CA THR A 7 -52.91 -37.17 -5.07
C THR A 7 -54.09 -37.08 -6.06
N PRO A 8 -54.07 -36.35 -7.22
CA PRO A 8 -53.24 -36.78 -8.37
C PRO A 8 -52.89 -35.81 -9.56
N ALA A 9 -51.89 -36.28 -10.33
CA ALA A 9 -51.78 -36.25 -11.81
C ALA A 9 -51.65 -34.93 -12.61
N ALA A 10 -51.15 -35.08 -13.84
CA ALA A 10 -50.73 -34.02 -14.76
C ALA A 10 -51.46 -34.08 -16.13
N GLY A 11 -51.40 -32.97 -16.89
CA GLY A 11 -51.83 -32.89 -18.29
C GLY A 11 -51.79 -31.45 -18.82
N GLY A 12 -51.05 -31.20 -19.92
CA GLY A 12 -50.84 -29.85 -20.48
C GLY A 12 -51.63 -29.53 -21.76
N PRO A 13 -51.76 -28.24 -22.17
CA PRO A 13 -52.56 -27.83 -23.33
C PRO A 13 -51.78 -27.19 -24.52
N PRO A 14 -52.26 -27.36 -25.77
CA PRO A 14 -51.95 -26.51 -26.94
C PRO A 14 -53.23 -25.71 -27.41
N PRO A 15 -53.28 -25.05 -28.60
CA PRO A 15 -52.47 -23.88 -29.00
C PRO A 15 -53.26 -22.72 -29.69
N ALA A 16 -52.62 -21.55 -29.78
CA ALA A 16 -52.67 -20.52 -30.86
C ALA A 16 -54.01 -19.89 -31.37
N ARG A 17 -54.02 -18.53 -31.46
CA ARG A 17 -54.04 -17.78 -32.75
C ARG A 17 -53.94 -16.25 -32.60
N SER A 18 -53.70 -15.56 -33.72
CA SER A 18 -53.37 -14.13 -33.86
C SER A 18 -54.41 -13.34 -34.68
N VAL A 19 -54.44 -12.00 -34.51
CA VAL A 19 -54.98 -11.01 -35.45
C VAL A 19 -54.07 -9.76 -35.39
N ASP A 20 -53.98 -9.00 -36.50
CA ASP A 20 -53.07 -7.87 -36.75
C ASP A 20 -53.84 -6.71 -37.42
N ASN A 21 -53.41 -5.44 -37.22
CA ASN A 21 -53.61 -4.31 -38.16
C ASN A 21 -53.10 -2.93 -37.66
N SER A 22 -53.04 -1.97 -38.60
CA SER A 22 -52.68 -0.55 -38.42
C SER A 22 -53.79 0.37 -39.02
N ALA A 23 -53.75 1.71 -39.14
CA ALA A 23 -52.65 2.70 -39.09
C ALA A 23 -53.18 4.16 -38.85
N THR A 24 -52.31 5.14 -39.15
CA THR A 24 -52.60 6.55 -39.56
C THR A 24 -52.93 7.65 -38.54
N LEU A 25 -52.53 8.88 -38.92
CA LEU A 25 -52.63 10.17 -38.21
C LEU A 25 -53.86 10.99 -38.65
N PRO A 26 -54.25 12.06 -37.91
CA PRO A 26 -53.94 13.42 -38.39
C PRO A 26 -53.57 14.46 -37.29
N ARG A 27 -53.08 15.64 -37.71
CA ARG A 27 -52.92 16.88 -36.89
C ARG A 27 -54.12 17.84 -37.11
N PRO A 28 -54.32 18.86 -36.25
CA PRO A 28 -53.90 20.22 -36.66
C PRO A 28 -53.37 21.16 -35.54
N HIS A 29 -52.93 22.33 -36.02
CA HIS A 29 -52.41 23.57 -35.40
C HIS A 29 -53.41 24.30 -34.44
N VAL A 30 -53.11 25.37 -33.65
CA VAL A 30 -51.88 26.17 -33.33
C VAL A 30 -52.06 26.98 -32.02
N ALA A 31 -50.99 27.30 -31.28
CA ALA A 31 -50.81 28.55 -30.49
C ALA A 31 -49.39 28.67 -29.86
N GLN A 32 -48.92 29.90 -29.64
CA GLN A 32 -47.70 30.33 -28.89
C GLN A 32 -48.04 31.72 -28.25
N PRO A 33 -47.39 32.22 -27.16
CA PRO A 33 -45.93 32.54 -27.18
C PRO A 33 -45.12 32.56 -25.83
N ALA A 34 -43.79 32.37 -25.97
CA ALA A 34 -42.64 33.06 -25.32
C ALA A 34 -42.36 33.17 -23.78
N HIS A 35 -41.06 33.30 -23.45
CA HIS A 35 -40.39 33.81 -22.21
C HIS A 35 -40.40 32.96 -20.91
N THR A 36 -39.34 32.86 -20.05
CA THR A 36 -37.85 32.92 -20.21
C THR A 36 -37.13 32.30 -18.96
N PHE A 37 -35.84 31.91 -19.10
CA PHE A 37 -34.79 31.52 -18.12
C PHE A 37 -35.01 31.53 -16.57
N ALA A 38 -34.47 30.49 -15.89
CA ALA A 38 -33.61 30.61 -14.68
C ALA A 38 -32.82 29.30 -14.37
N THR A 39 -31.65 29.41 -13.74
CA THR A 39 -30.64 28.34 -13.52
C THR A 39 -30.70 27.63 -12.15
N ARG A 40 -30.09 26.43 -12.06
CA ARG A 40 -29.51 25.85 -10.82
C ARG A 40 -28.25 25.03 -11.13
N HIS A 41 -27.17 25.27 -10.40
CA HIS A 41 -25.91 24.50 -10.47
C HIS A 41 -25.73 23.56 -9.27
N PRO A 42 -25.04 22.41 -9.44
CA PRO A 42 -24.48 21.63 -8.34
C PRO A 42 -22.95 21.74 -8.25
N CYS A 43 -22.43 21.83 -7.02
CA CYS A 43 -21.01 21.73 -6.63
C CYS A 43 -20.94 21.30 -5.15
N CYS A 44 -19.82 20.82 -4.60
CA CYS A 44 -18.82 19.89 -5.12
C CYS A 44 -18.15 19.24 -3.89
N ASN A 45 -17.79 17.96 -3.91
CA ASN A 45 -17.22 17.30 -2.73
C ASN A 45 -15.95 16.51 -3.09
N VAL A 46 -14.79 16.94 -2.57
CA VAL A 46 -13.47 16.37 -2.86
C VAL A 46 -12.54 16.46 -1.65
N GLY A 47 -12.13 15.31 -1.11
CA GLY A 47 -11.09 15.21 -0.07
C GLY A 47 -9.75 14.70 -0.62
N ALA A 48 -8.68 15.45 -0.34
CA ALA A 48 -7.27 15.05 -0.16
C ALA A 48 -6.55 14.09 -1.15
N LEU A 49 -5.38 14.52 -1.64
CA LEU A 49 -4.11 13.74 -1.58
C LEU A 49 -2.92 14.49 -2.17
N ALA A 50 -1.77 14.62 -1.47
CA ALA A 50 -0.47 14.85 -2.15
C ALA A 50 0.87 14.84 -1.33
N ARG A 51 1.77 13.96 -1.81
CA ARG A 51 3.17 14.26 -2.21
C ARG A 51 4.21 14.53 -1.07
N ARG A 52 5.53 14.48 -1.28
CA ARG A 52 6.42 14.51 -2.50
C ARG A 52 7.38 13.27 -2.51
N CYS A 53 8.59 13.16 -3.07
CA CYS A 53 9.50 14.07 -3.81
C CYS A 53 10.60 13.31 -4.63
N VAL A 54 10.69 13.51 -5.97
CA VAL A 54 11.82 13.18 -6.92
C VAL A 54 12.39 11.72 -6.95
N PRO A 55 13.23 11.30 -7.94
CA PRO A 55 13.57 11.86 -9.27
C PRO A 55 13.30 10.92 -10.48
N LEU A 56 13.30 11.44 -11.71
CA LEU A 56 12.90 10.72 -12.95
C LEU A 56 13.97 9.76 -13.54
N PRO A 57 13.60 8.52 -13.95
CA PRO A 57 14.42 7.59 -14.76
C PRO A 57 13.97 7.47 -16.26
N PRO A 58 14.77 6.86 -17.16
CA PRO A 58 14.81 7.26 -18.59
C PRO A 58 13.78 6.67 -19.60
N TRP A 59 12.73 5.95 -19.20
CA TRP A 59 11.91 5.12 -20.12
C TRP A 59 10.92 5.88 -21.04
N ALA A 60 11.06 7.20 -21.22
CA ALA A 60 10.07 8.09 -21.82
C ALA A 60 9.80 7.93 -23.34
N THR A 61 10.37 6.91 -23.99
CA THR A 61 10.38 6.71 -25.46
C THR A 61 9.82 5.37 -25.94
N ALA A 62 9.06 4.64 -25.12
CA ALA A 62 8.28 3.48 -25.56
C ALA A 62 6.78 3.82 -25.61
N GLY A 63 6.13 3.61 -26.76
CA GLY A 63 4.74 4.01 -26.99
C GLY A 63 3.75 2.85 -26.91
N VAL A 64 2.78 2.93 -26.00
CA VAL A 64 1.60 2.04 -25.96
C VAL A 64 0.42 2.71 -26.67
N GLY A 65 -0.28 1.97 -27.52
CA GLY A 65 -1.23 2.51 -28.50
C GLY A 65 -2.45 3.21 -27.89
N ARG A 66 -2.58 4.52 -28.14
CA ARG A 66 -3.87 5.24 -28.11
C ARG A 66 -4.38 5.38 -29.54
N LYS A 67 -5.71 5.28 -29.76
CA LYS A 67 -6.32 5.70 -31.05
C LYS A 67 -5.88 7.14 -31.36
N PRO A 68 -5.34 7.42 -32.56
CA PRO A 68 -4.92 8.77 -32.92
C PRO A 68 -6.15 9.68 -33.05
N TYR A 69 -6.13 10.82 -32.37
CA TYR A 69 -7.02 11.93 -32.64
C TYR A 69 -6.40 12.75 -33.78
N GLY A 70 -7.01 12.74 -34.96
CA GLY A 70 -6.42 13.27 -36.19
C GLY A 70 -6.59 14.77 -36.43
N GLY A 71 -7.36 15.47 -35.59
CA GLY A 71 -7.59 16.92 -35.72
C GLY A 71 -6.39 17.75 -35.29
N ALA A 72 -6.21 18.91 -35.93
CA ALA A 72 -5.27 19.93 -35.52
C ALA A 72 -5.75 20.65 -34.24
N MET A 73 -4.86 21.45 -33.65
CA MET A 73 -5.13 22.17 -32.41
C MET A 73 -4.62 23.61 -32.48
N HIS A 74 -5.53 24.56 -32.28
CA HIS A 74 -5.33 25.99 -32.46
C HIS A 74 -5.46 26.69 -31.10
N VAL A 75 -4.56 27.62 -30.80
CA VAL A 75 -4.69 28.50 -29.64
C VAL A 75 -5.10 29.88 -30.12
N GLN A 76 -6.11 30.46 -29.48
CA GLN A 76 -6.57 31.82 -29.75
C GLN A 76 -6.76 32.60 -28.44
N PRO A 77 -6.29 33.86 -28.35
CA PRO A 77 -6.73 34.77 -27.30
C PRO A 77 -8.23 35.10 -27.50
N VAL A 78 -8.95 35.42 -26.43
CA VAL A 78 -10.37 35.81 -26.50
C VAL A 78 -10.63 37.11 -25.72
N PRO A 79 -11.45 38.03 -26.27
CA PRO A 79 -11.70 39.33 -25.64
C PRO A 79 -12.60 39.24 -24.40
N ALA A 80 -13.45 38.22 -24.32
CA ALA A 80 -14.25 37.86 -23.15
C ALA A 80 -14.66 36.39 -23.25
N LEU A 81 -15.10 35.79 -22.14
CA LEU A 81 -15.73 34.48 -22.11
C LEU A 81 -17.26 34.64 -22.10
N ASP A 82 -17.94 34.22 -23.17
CA ASP A 82 -19.40 34.08 -23.16
C ASP A 82 -19.85 32.94 -22.24
N GLU A 83 -21.14 32.89 -21.88
CA GLU A 83 -21.63 31.93 -20.87
C GLU A 83 -21.42 30.46 -21.26
N SER A 84 -21.49 30.16 -22.56
CA SER A 84 -21.24 28.83 -23.12
C SER A 84 -19.77 28.44 -22.96
N THR A 85 -18.87 29.35 -23.32
CA THR A 85 -17.42 29.17 -23.21
C THR A 85 -16.95 29.15 -21.76
N ARG A 86 -17.53 29.99 -20.88
CA ARG A 86 -17.28 29.95 -19.44
C ARG A 86 -17.70 28.60 -18.84
N SER A 87 -18.88 28.11 -19.21
CA SER A 87 -19.35 26.77 -18.83
C SER A 87 -18.40 25.68 -19.33
N ALA A 88 -17.87 25.78 -20.56
CA ALA A 88 -16.88 24.85 -21.11
C ALA A 88 -15.53 24.91 -20.38
N VAL A 89 -15.05 26.11 -19.98
CA VAL A 89 -13.82 26.28 -19.17
C VAL A 89 -14.00 25.72 -17.77
N LEU A 90 -15.17 25.89 -17.15
CA LEU A 90 -15.50 25.27 -15.85
C LEU A 90 -15.60 23.74 -15.94
N ALA A 91 -16.18 23.21 -17.01
CA ALA A 91 -16.19 21.76 -17.28
C ALA A 91 -14.77 21.21 -17.50
N LEU A 92 -13.93 21.91 -18.27
CA LEU A 92 -12.51 21.59 -18.47
C LEU A 92 -11.73 21.62 -17.16
N ARG A 93 -11.93 22.64 -16.31
CA ARG A 93 -11.36 22.75 -14.96
C ARG A 93 -11.73 21.52 -14.14
N HIS A 94 -13.01 21.12 -14.13
CA HIS A 94 -13.49 19.94 -13.41
C HIS A 94 -12.91 18.62 -13.96
N SER A 95 -12.80 18.44 -15.28
CA SER A 95 -12.15 17.25 -15.89
C SER A 95 -10.67 17.16 -15.54
N CYS A 96 -9.96 18.29 -15.50
CA CYS A 96 -8.58 18.36 -15.04
C CYS A 96 -8.49 18.06 -13.53
N GLN A 97 -9.31 18.71 -12.69
CA GLN A 97 -9.32 18.50 -11.24
C GLN A 97 -9.62 17.06 -10.83
N ALA A 98 -10.59 16.42 -11.50
CA ALA A 98 -10.88 15.00 -11.33
C ALA A 98 -9.74 14.06 -11.78
N THR A 99 -8.77 14.58 -12.53
CA THR A 99 -7.58 13.83 -12.98
C THR A 99 -6.34 14.11 -12.14
N ASP A 100 -6.09 15.37 -11.79
CA ASP A 100 -4.87 15.85 -11.14
C ASP A 100 -4.98 15.91 -9.61
N ARG A 101 -6.20 15.65 -9.09
CA ARG A 101 -6.63 15.77 -7.68
C ARG A 101 -6.42 17.18 -7.08
N THR A 102 -6.39 18.20 -7.93
CA THR A 102 -6.25 19.62 -7.56
C THR A 102 -6.85 20.50 -8.64
N SER A 103 -7.38 21.68 -8.27
CA SER A 103 -7.95 22.63 -9.24
C SER A 103 -6.81 23.26 -10.05
N PRO A 104 -6.80 23.18 -11.40
CA PRO A 104 -5.74 23.79 -12.22
C PRO A 104 -5.85 25.32 -12.34
N LEU A 105 -6.84 25.92 -11.67
CA LEU A 105 -7.07 27.36 -11.56
C LEU A 105 -7.35 27.70 -10.09
N ASN A 106 -6.74 28.76 -9.56
CA ASN A 106 -7.03 29.31 -8.24
C ASN A 106 -8.41 30.01 -8.18
N GLU A 107 -8.85 30.39 -6.96
CA GLU A 107 -10.13 31.09 -6.73
C GLU A 107 -10.19 32.43 -7.49
N ALA A 108 -9.15 33.26 -7.39
CA ALA A 108 -9.10 34.58 -8.04
C ALA A 108 -9.37 34.51 -9.55
N ALA A 109 -8.74 33.56 -10.24
CA ALA A 109 -8.96 33.40 -11.68
C ALA A 109 -10.34 32.87 -12.03
N VAL A 110 -10.93 32.01 -11.20
CA VAL A 110 -12.30 31.50 -11.40
C VAL A 110 -13.31 32.65 -11.30
N LEU A 111 -13.12 33.57 -10.35
CA LEU A 111 -13.89 34.81 -10.25
C LEU A 111 -13.63 35.74 -11.45
N ALA A 112 -12.39 35.79 -11.95
CA ALA A 112 -12.01 36.57 -13.11
C ALA A 112 -12.58 36.03 -14.45
N LEU A 113 -13.14 34.81 -14.52
CA LEU A 113 -13.83 34.29 -15.71
C LEU A 113 -15.07 35.12 -16.13
N GLY A 114 -15.56 36.01 -15.26
CA GLY A 114 -16.61 36.99 -15.57
C GLY A 114 -16.10 38.29 -16.21
N ARG A 115 -14.80 38.57 -16.15
CA ARG A 115 -14.18 39.82 -16.60
C ARG A 115 -13.79 39.72 -18.09
N PRO A 116 -13.73 40.82 -18.85
CA PRO A 116 -13.14 40.84 -20.20
C PRO A 116 -11.61 40.85 -20.12
N SER A 117 -10.95 40.40 -21.19
CA SER A 117 -9.52 40.63 -21.41
C SER A 117 -9.26 42.13 -21.59
N GLY A 118 -8.15 42.62 -21.02
CA GLY A 118 -7.71 44.02 -21.07
C GLY A 118 -6.26 44.14 -20.63
N ASP A 119 -5.86 45.32 -20.16
CA ASP A 119 -4.45 45.60 -19.87
C ASP A 119 -3.88 44.70 -18.76
N GLY A 120 -4.66 44.44 -17.71
CA GLY A 120 -4.28 43.62 -16.53
C GLY A 120 -4.70 42.15 -16.54
N LEU A 121 -5.47 41.67 -17.53
CA LEU A 121 -6.02 40.30 -17.57
C LEU A 121 -6.16 39.81 -19.01
N GLN A 122 -5.81 38.56 -19.30
CA GLN A 122 -6.01 37.98 -20.63
C GLN A 122 -6.34 36.48 -20.58
N HIS A 123 -7.21 36.05 -21.50
CA HIS A 123 -7.71 34.67 -21.63
C HIS A 123 -7.34 34.05 -23.00
N TRP A 124 -7.03 32.76 -23.02
CA TRP A 124 -6.83 31.96 -24.24
C TRP A 124 -7.60 30.64 -24.19
N LEU A 125 -8.00 30.16 -25.37
CA LEU A 125 -8.59 28.84 -25.58
C LEU A 125 -7.72 28.04 -26.55
N LEU A 126 -7.48 26.78 -26.19
CA LEU A 126 -7.03 25.74 -27.11
C LEU A 126 -8.28 25.02 -27.63
N ARG A 127 -8.51 25.04 -28.95
CA ARG A 127 -9.61 24.33 -29.61
C ARG A 127 -9.10 23.40 -30.72
N ASP A 128 -9.90 22.41 -31.09
CA ASP A 128 -9.70 21.62 -32.31
C ASP A 128 -10.45 22.21 -33.52
N ASP A 129 -10.33 21.55 -34.68
CA ASP A 129 -11.02 21.92 -35.93
C ASP A 129 -12.55 21.83 -35.84
N GLN A 130 -13.11 21.18 -34.81
CA GLN A 130 -14.56 21.13 -34.53
C GLN A 130 -15.00 22.23 -33.55
N GLY A 131 -14.05 23.03 -33.04
CA GLY A 131 -14.30 24.11 -32.10
C GLY A 131 -14.49 23.65 -30.65
N GLN A 132 -14.26 22.38 -30.32
CA GLN A 132 -14.34 21.89 -28.94
C GLN A 132 -13.21 22.52 -28.10
N VAL A 133 -13.51 22.95 -26.87
CA VAL A 133 -12.48 23.49 -25.95
C VAL A 133 -11.67 22.34 -25.36
N LEU A 134 -10.39 22.26 -25.74
CA LEU A 134 -9.44 21.24 -25.32
C LEU A 134 -8.46 21.71 -24.25
N GLY A 135 -8.38 23.03 -24.02
CA GLY A 135 -7.49 23.65 -23.04
C GLY A 135 -7.79 25.13 -22.88
N TYR A 136 -7.25 25.70 -21.81
CA TYR A 136 -7.47 27.08 -21.39
C TYR A 136 -6.19 27.63 -20.78
N ALA A 137 -5.94 28.93 -20.96
CA ALA A 137 -4.93 29.66 -20.20
C ALA A 137 -5.46 31.03 -19.79
N GLN A 138 -4.91 31.53 -18.69
CA GLN A 138 -5.16 32.87 -18.16
C GLN A 138 -3.83 33.49 -17.71
N ALA A 139 -3.68 34.79 -17.92
CA ALA A 139 -2.58 35.59 -17.41
C ALA A 139 -3.11 36.86 -16.78
N GLU A 140 -2.54 37.21 -15.62
CA GLU A 140 -2.77 38.46 -14.91
C GLU A 140 -1.48 39.27 -14.99
N TRP A 141 -1.61 40.44 -15.61
CA TRP A 141 -0.50 41.31 -16.00
C TRP A 141 -0.33 42.41 -14.96
N ILE A 142 0.91 42.58 -14.51
CA ILE A 142 1.32 43.59 -13.53
C ILE A 142 1.80 44.84 -14.28
N ASP A 143 1.42 46.04 -13.83
CA ASP A 143 1.91 47.32 -14.37
C ASP A 143 3.17 47.75 -13.60
N PRO A 144 4.38 47.69 -14.19
CA PRO A 144 5.62 47.99 -13.46
C PRO A 144 5.69 49.43 -12.92
N THR A 145 4.88 50.36 -13.46
CA THR A 145 4.84 51.76 -13.01
C THR A 145 3.95 51.99 -11.79
N ARG A 146 3.03 51.05 -11.52
CA ARG A 146 2.07 51.09 -10.41
C ARG A 146 2.39 50.05 -9.31
N ASP A 147 2.91 48.91 -9.74
CA ASP A 147 2.92 47.67 -8.97
C ASP A 147 4.34 47.14 -8.64
N GLY A 148 5.40 47.79 -9.12
CA GLY A 148 6.79 47.45 -8.79
C GLY A 148 7.31 46.16 -9.44
N GLU A 149 8.35 45.55 -8.85
CA GLU A 149 9.17 44.49 -9.46
C GLU A 149 8.55 43.08 -9.48
N HIS A 150 7.25 42.94 -9.21
CA HIS A 150 6.63 41.62 -9.06
C HIS A 150 6.37 40.91 -10.41
N PRO A 151 6.44 39.57 -10.44
CA PRO A 151 6.20 38.81 -11.66
C PRO A 151 4.74 38.84 -12.09
N SER A 152 4.48 39.08 -13.38
CA SER A 152 3.16 38.77 -13.96
C SER A 152 2.95 37.26 -13.88
N THR A 153 1.73 36.81 -13.57
CA THR A 153 1.46 35.37 -13.34
C THR A 153 0.43 34.81 -14.30
N ALA A 154 0.63 33.55 -14.71
CA ALA A 154 -0.25 32.83 -15.59
C ALA A 154 -0.51 31.41 -15.11
N GLN A 155 -1.59 30.81 -15.58
CA GLN A 155 -1.98 29.44 -15.26
C GLN A 155 -2.75 28.83 -16.43
N LEU A 156 -2.51 27.55 -16.71
CA LEU A 156 -3.03 26.88 -17.90
C LEU A 156 -3.38 25.42 -17.65
N CYS A 157 -4.33 24.90 -18.42
CA CYS A 157 -4.77 23.51 -18.34
C CYS A 157 -5.12 22.94 -19.72
N VAL A 158 -4.96 21.63 -19.87
CA VAL A 158 -5.31 20.87 -21.07
C VAL A 158 -6.10 19.63 -20.66
N HIS A 159 -7.18 19.34 -21.37
CA HIS A 159 -8.07 18.21 -21.11
C HIS A 159 -7.27 16.90 -21.03
N PRO A 160 -7.48 16.06 -19.99
CA PRO A 160 -6.67 14.85 -19.74
C PRO A 160 -6.37 13.98 -20.97
N GLU A 161 -7.35 13.82 -21.86
CA GLU A 161 -7.28 12.96 -23.05
C GLU A 161 -6.43 13.55 -24.19
N HIS A 162 -6.26 14.88 -24.19
CA HIS A 162 -5.51 15.65 -25.22
C HIS A 162 -4.10 16.05 -24.75
N ARG A 163 -3.71 15.66 -23.54
CA ARG A 163 -2.33 15.81 -23.03
C ARG A 163 -1.32 14.99 -23.84
N ARG A 164 -0.04 15.34 -23.72
CA ARG A 164 1.10 14.81 -24.52
C ARG A 164 1.02 15.07 -26.05
N ARG A 165 -0.04 15.72 -26.56
CA ARG A 165 -0.19 16.13 -27.97
C ARG A 165 0.33 17.54 -28.31
N GLY A 166 1.06 18.18 -27.38
CA GLY A 166 1.65 19.53 -27.57
C GLY A 166 0.75 20.72 -27.23
N GLY A 167 -0.51 20.51 -26.83
CA GLY A 167 -1.43 21.60 -26.44
C GLY A 167 -0.93 22.49 -25.29
N GLY A 168 -0.17 21.91 -24.33
CA GLY A 168 0.42 22.65 -23.21
C GLY A 168 1.49 23.65 -23.67
N THR A 169 2.48 23.19 -24.44
CA THR A 169 3.48 24.04 -25.11
C THR A 169 2.84 25.15 -25.94
N ARG A 170 1.76 24.85 -26.70
CA ARG A 170 1.05 25.87 -27.50
C ARG A 170 0.41 26.97 -26.64
N LEU A 171 -0.23 26.61 -25.53
CA LEU A 171 -0.79 27.59 -24.59
C LEU A 171 0.31 28.39 -23.89
N LEU A 172 1.38 27.72 -23.45
CA LEU A 172 2.51 28.34 -22.76
C LEU A 172 3.25 29.34 -23.66
N SER A 173 3.48 28.98 -24.94
CA SER A 173 4.00 29.91 -25.96
C SER A 173 3.07 31.12 -26.10
N ALA A 174 1.78 30.91 -26.39
CA ALA A 174 0.85 32.01 -26.63
C ALA A 174 0.72 33.02 -25.47
N VAL A 175 0.98 32.59 -24.23
CA VAL A 175 1.09 33.48 -23.06
C VAL A 175 2.44 34.21 -23.03
N ARG A 176 3.58 33.51 -23.25
CA ARG A 176 4.90 34.15 -23.35
C ARG A 176 4.94 35.19 -24.48
N ASP A 177 4.42 34.83 -25.64
CA ASP A 177 4.34 35.66 -26.84
C ASP A 177 3.60 36.98 -26.53
N ALA A 178 2.53 36.94 -25.73
CA ALA A 178 1.76 38.11 -25.30
C ALA A 178 2.35 38.90 -24.10
N HIS A 179 3.34 38.33 -23.40
CA HIS A 179 4.17 39.06 -22.43
C HIS A 179 5.29 39.86 -23.12
N THR A 180 5.72 39.42 -24.31
CA THR A 180 6.78 40.07 -25.10
C THR A 180 6.46 41.53 -25.36
N GLY A 181 7.25 42.44 -24.79
CA GLY A 181 7.08 43.88 -24.92
C GLY A 181 6.23 44.56 -23.83
N ARG A 182 5.70 43.82 -22.83
CA ARG A 182 4.98 44.42 -21.70
C ARG A 182 5.87 45.14 -20.67
N GLY A 183 7.19 44.94 -20.70
CA GLY A 183 8.15 45.76 -19.94
C GLY A 183 9.54 45.13 -19.82
N PRO A 184 10.56 45.88 -19.37
CA PRO A 184 11.89 45.34 -19.06
C PRO A 184 11.99 44.72 -17.65
N VAL A 185 11.00 45.01 -16.78
CA VAL A 185 10.96 44.60 -15.37
C VAL A 185 9.69 43.77 -15.17
N GLY A 186 9.84 42.53 -14.72
CA GLY A 186 8.75 41.58 -14.52
C GLY A 186 8.98 40.25 -15.23
N THR A 187 9.50 39.26 -14.50
CA THR A 187 9.51 37.86 -14.95
C THR A 187 8.07 37.35 -15.12
N LEU A 188 7.83 36.51 -16.12
CA LEU A 188 6.55 35.80 -16.26
C LEU A 188 6.62 34.49 -15.47
N GLY A 189 5.73 34.34 -14.50
CA GLY A 189 5.57 33.12 -13.72
C GLY A 189 4.36 32.29 -14.16
N PHE A 190 4.50 30.96 -14.14
CA PHE A 190 3.45 29.99 -14.43
C PHE A 190 3.13 29.17 -13.18
N TRP A 191 1.93 29.35 -12.61
CA TRP A 191 1.46 28.57 -11.48
C TRP A 191 1.08 27.14 -11.92
N ALA A 192 1.68 26.16 -11.26
CA ALA A 192 1.26 24.77 -11.30
C ALA A 192 0.65 24.38 -9.95
N PHE A 193 -0.68 24.43 -9.90
CA PHE A 193 -1.41 23.80 -8.81
C PHE A 193 -1.29 22.28 -8.95
N GLY A 194 -0.78 21.64 -7.91
CA GLY A 194 -0.20 20.31 -8.00
C GLY A 194 1.27 20.36 -8.41
N ARG A 195 2.13 19.67 -7.66
CA ARG A 195 3.45 19.22 -8.13
C ARG A 195 3.22 18.04 -9.08
N LEU A 196 2.63 18.35 -10.23
CA LEU A 196 2.24 17.42 -11.28
C LEU A 196 3.49 17.11 -12.09
N PRO A 197 3.88 15.83 -12.27
CA PRO A 197 5.06 15.48 -13.07
C PRO A 197 4.98 16.06 -14.48
N ALA A 198 3.81 16.06 -15.11
CA ALA A 198 3.59 16.64 -16.44
C ALA A 198 3.72 18.18 -16.48
N ALA A 199 3.48 18.89 -15.38
CA ALA A 199 3.70 20.34 -15.30
C ALA A 199 5.19 20.67 -15.08
N ALA A 200 5.86 19.91 -14.22
CA ALA A 200 7.31 20.02 -14.02
C ALA A 200 8.12 19.64 -15.27
N GLU A 201 7.69 18.58 -15.99
CA GLU A 201 8.27 18.16 -17.27
C GLU A 201 8.05 19.22 -18.36
N LEU A 202 6.88 19.84 -18.42
CA LEU A 202 6.62 20.96 -19.33
C LEU A 202 7.49 22.17 -18.96
N ALA A 203 7.52 22.58 -17.69
CA ALA A 203 8.34 23.70 -17.21
C ALA A 203 9.82 23.50 -17.59
N LEU A 204 10.41 22.35 -17.24
CA LEU A 204 11.78 21.99 -17.59
C LEU A 204 12.03 22.04 -19.10
N ARG A 205 11.10 21.51 -19.91
CA ARG A 205 11.23 21.46 -21.37
C ARG A 205 11.20 22.84 -22.03
N GLU A 206 10.41 23.77 -21.47
CA GLU A 206 10.23 25.12 -22.00
C GLU A 206 11.22 26.14 -21.39
N GLY A 207 12.18 25.68 -20.56
CA GLY A 207 13.21 26.51 -19.94
C GLY A 207 12.73 27.33 -18.73
N LEU A 208 11.82 26.76 -17.92
CA LEU A 208 11.29 27.37 -16.71
C LEU A 208 11.77 26.65 -15.44
N GLU A 209 12.10 27.43 -14.40
CA GLU A 209 12.65 26.99 -13.11
C GLU A 209 11.69 27.36 -11.96
N SER A 210 11.70 26.57 -10.88
CA SER A 210 10.80 26.78 -9.73
C SER A 210 11.25 27.97 -8.85
N SER A 211 10.38 28.98 -8.70
CA SER A 211 10.65 30.21 -7.96
C SER A 211 9.93 30.30 -6.60
N ARG A 212 8.63 30.00 -6.51
CA ARG A 212 7.85 30.03 -5.24
C ARG A 212 7.23 28.68 -4.90
N GLU A 213 7.56 28.20 -3.70
CA GLU A 213 6.99 27.10 -2.91
C GLU A 213 5.71 27.41 -2.12
N LEU A 214 4.48 27.20 -2.61
CA LEU A 214 3.28 27.36 -1.75
C LEU A 214 2.91 26.02 -1.09
N LEU A 215 2.95 25.91 0.24
CA LEU A 215 2.48 24.74 0.99
C LEU A 215 0.96 24.80 1.17
N MET A 216 0.26 23.71 0.85
CA MET A 216 -1.07 23.45 1.39
C MET A 216 -0.91 22.55 2.62
N MET A 217 -1.39 22.99 3.77
CA MET A 217 -1.38 22.21 5.00
C MET A 217 -2.80 21.85 5.42
N GLY A 218 -2.97 20.84 6.26
CA GLY A 218 -4.27 20.49 6.84
C GLY A 218 -4.17 19.76 8.17
N ARG A 219 -5.23 19.88 8.95
CA ARG A 219 -5.44 19.23 10.24
C ARG A 219 -6.75 18.45 10.18
N ASP A 220 -6.76 17.29 10.80
CA ASP A 220 -7.96 16.49 11.04
C ASP A 220 -8.44 16.76 12.48
N LEU A 221 -9.70 17.17 12.65
CA LEU A 221 -10.24 17.61 13.93
C LEU A 221 -10.88 16.46 14.73
N LEU A 222 -11.12 15.30 14.11
CA LEU A 222 -11.60 14.10 14.79
C LEU A 222 -10.45 13.37 15.51
N THR A 223 -9.29 13.30 14.85
CA THR A 223 -8.07 12.66 15.36
C THR A 223 -7.13 13.63 16.09
N SER A 224 -7.30 14.94 15.91
CA SER A 224 -6.61 16.00 16.67
C SER A 224 -7.57 17.15 17.01
N PRO A 225 -8.53 16.94 17.93
CA PRO A 225 -9.48 17.97 18.36
C PRO A 225 -8.79 19.18 19.01
N VAL A 226 -9.49 20.32 19.06
CA VAL A 226 -8.97 21.56 19.65
C VAL A 226 -9.43 21.66 21.09
N THR A 227 -8.66 21.06 22.00
CA THR A 227 -8.92 21.11 23.45
C THR A 227 -8.54 22.43 24.10
N ASP A 228 -7.53 23.11 23.54
CA ASP A 228 -6.93 24.31 24.12
C ASP A 228 -7.89 25.51 24.09
N GLU A 229 -7.78 26.40 25.07
CA GLU A 229 -8.37 27.74 25.01
C GLU A 229 -7.40 28.73 24.32
N PRO A 230 -7.90 29.76 23.63
CA PRO A 230 -7.04 30.76 22.98
C PRO A 230 -6.42 31.70 24.03
N GLU A 231 -5.10 31.61 24.22
CA GLU A 231 -4.31 32.50 25.09
C GLU A 231 -4.20 33.93 24.51
N VAL A 232 -5.29 34.71 24.59
CA VAL A 232 -5.34 36.08 24.07
C VAL A 232 -4.39 37.01 24.88
N PRO A 233 -3.47 37.76 24.23
CA PRO A 233 -2.56 38.65 24.95
C PRO A 233 -3.28 39.76 25.71
N ALA A 234 -2.73 40.15 26.86
CA ALA A 234 -3.30 41.21 27.70
C ALA A 234 -3.53 42.52 26.92
N GLY A 235 -4.70 43.14 27.14
CA GLY A 235 -5.13 44.34 26.42
C GLY A 235 -5.60 44.10 24.98
N VAL A 236 -5.75 42.85 24.53
CA VAL A 236 -6.37 42.50 23.25
C VAL A 236 -7.73 41.86 23.48
N THR A 237 -8.73 42.21 22.67
CA THR A 237 -10.02 41.53 22.61
C THR A 237 -10.20 40.86 21.24
N LEU A 238 -10.83 39.68 21.21
CA LEU A 238 -11.26 39.03 19.97
C LEU A 238 -12.76 39.24 19.77
N ARG A 239 -13.18 39.57 18.54
CA ARG A 239 -14.58 39.69 18.14
C ARG A 239 -14.76 39.31 16.67
N THR A 240 -16.00 39.21 16.22
CA THR A 240 -16.32 39.06 14.78
C THR A 240 -16.16 40.38 14.02
N PHE A 241 -15.92 40.27 12.73
CA PHE A 241 -15.85 41.35 11.75
C PHE A 241 -17.23 41.99 11.53
N ARG A 242 -17.25 43.29 11.29
CA ARG A 242 -18.46 44.09 11.07
C ARG A 242 -18.42 44.77 9.69
N PRO A 243 -19.20 44.28 8.72
CA PRO A 243 -19.37 44.95 7.44
C PRO A 243 -19.90 46.38 7.62
N GLY A 244 -19.24 47.35 6.98
CA GLY A 244 -19.51 48.78 7.10
C GLY A 244 -18.75 49.51 8.22
N GLU A 245 -18.00 48.80 9.06
CA GLU A 245 -17.18 49.38 10.14
C GLU A 245 -15.69 48.99 10.03
N ASP A 246 -15.38 47.71 9.81
CA ASP A 246 -14.03 47.17 9.96
C ASP A 246 -13.17 47.22 8.67
N GLU A 247 -13.75 47.41 7.48
CA GLU A 247 -13.05 47.25 6.19
C GLU A 247 -11.77 48.09 6.09
N ALA A 248 -11.84 49.37 6.48
CA ALA A 248 -10.69 50.27 6.40
C ALA A 248 -9.56 49.89 7.37
N GLY A 249 -9.90 49.43 8.58
CA GLY A 249 -8.95 48.93 9.56
C GLY A 249 -8.32 47.61 9.11
N TRP A 250 -9.13 46.70 8.57
CA TRP A 250 -8.64 45.42 8.05
C TRP A 250 -7.72 45.60 6.85
N LEU A 251 -8.07 46.45 5.88
CA LEU A 251 -7.23 46.74 4.72
C LEU A 251 -5.85 47.26 5.15
N ALA A 252 -5.79 48.16 6.15
CA ALA A 252 -4.54 48.67 6.70
C ALA A 252 -3.68 47.58 7.39
N VAL A 253 -4.28 46.73 8.23
CA VAL A 253 -3.57 45.63 8.90
C VAL A 253 -3.14 44.56 7.89
N ASN A 254 -3.98 44.22 6.92
CA ASN A 254 -3.68 43.25 5.87
C ASN A 254 -2.49 43.72 5.00
N ALA A 255 -2.51 44.98 4.54
CA ALA A 255 -1.40 45.55 3.77
C ALA A 255 -0.08 45.59 4.56
N ARG A 256 -0.12 45.81 5.88
CA ARG A 256 1.07 45.78 6.74
C ARG A 256 1.56 44.36 7.06
N ALA A 257 0.66 43.44 7.39
CA ALA A 257 0.98 42.05 7.72
C ALA A 257 1.50 41.24 6.50
N PHE A 258 1.05 41.62 5.30
CA PHE A 258 1.39 40.97 4.03
C PHE A 258 2.17 41.88 3.07
N ALA A 259 2.89 42.88 3.59
CA ALA A 259 3.64 43.85 2.77
C ALA A 259 4.67 43.22 1.81
N HIS A 260 5.18 42.02 2.13
CA HIS A 260 6.09 41.22 1.31
C HIS A 260 5.38 40.26 0.32
N HIS A 261 4.06 40.10 0.41
CA HIS A 261 3.32 39.12 -0.37
C HIS A 261 2.59 39.80 -1.55
N PRO A 262 2.87 39.44 -2.82
CA PRO A 262 2.38 40.17 -3.99
C PRO A 262 0.85 40.24 -4.07
N GLU A 263 0.17 39.13 -3.82
CA GLU A 263 -1.29 39.03 -4.02
C GLU A 263 -2.04 39.50 -2.76
N GLN A 264 -1.86 38.83 -1.62
CA GLN A 264 -2.57 39.14 -0.37
C GLN A 264 -2.39 40.57 0.15
N GLY A 265 -1.16 41.13 0.08
CA GLY A 265 -0.87 42.47 0.61
C GLY A 265 -1.50 43.62 -0.16
N ARG A 266 -2.11 43.34 -1.33
CA ARG A 266 -2.60 44.35 -2.28
C ARG A 266 -4.11 44.32 -2.52
N ILE A 267 -4.85 43.51 -1.76
CA ILE A 267 -6.32 43.46 -1.82
C ILE A 267 -6.88 44.88 -1.66
N THR A 268 -7.57 45.35 -2.69
CA THR A 268 -8.23 46.66 -2.69
C THR A 268 -9.58 46.61 -1.98
N ALA A 269 -10.20 47.77 -1.75
CA ALA A 269 -11.58 47.84 -1.27
C ALA A 269 -12.58 47.17 -2.25
N GLU A 270 -12.30 47.16 -3.55
CA GLU A 270 -13.11 46.46 -4.56
C GLU A 270 -12.92 44.94 -4.48
N ASP A 271 -11.67 44.48 -4.31
CA ASP A 271 -11.34 43.06 -4.11
C ASP A 271 -11.89 42.48 -2.81
N LEU A 272 -11.98 43.31 -1.77
CA LEU A 272 -12.63 42.97 -0.50
C LEU A 272 -14.15 42.92 -0.67
N ALA A 273 -14.77 43.95 -1.26
CA ALA A 273 -16.20 43.98 -1.52
C ALA A 273 -16.67 42.81 -2.40
N ALA A 274 -15.86 42.41 -3.41
CA ALA A 274 -16.12 41.24 -4.23
C ALA A 274 -16.14 39.94 -3.41
N ARG A 275 -15.15 39.73 -2.53
CA ARG A 275 -15.12 38.58 -1.61
C ARG A 275 -16.27 38.59 -0.61
N MET A 276 -16.68 39.76 -0.14
CA MET A 276 -17.80 39.91 0.78
C MET A 276 -19.18 39.71 0.12
N ALA A 277 -19.25 39.72 -1.22
CA ALA A 277 -20.45 39.41 -1.98
C ALA A 277 -20.59 37.92 -2.33
N GLU A 278 -19.58 37.08 -2.05
CA GLU A 278 -19.62 35.65 -2.35
C GLU A 278 -20.57 34.87 -1.42
N PRO A 279 -21.28 33.84 -1.91
CA PRO A 279 -22.25 33.07 -1.11
C PRO A 279 -21.66 32.33 0.11
N TRP A 280 -20.35 32.16 0.17
CA TRP A 280 -19.63 31.57 1.32
C TRP A 280 -19.27 32.60 2.39
N PHE A 281 -19.34 33.91 2.11
CA PHE A 281 -18.94 34.92 3.08
C PHE A 281 -19.94 35.04 4.23
N ARG A 282 -19.44 34.92 5.46
CA ARG A 282 -20.20 35.16 6.69
C ARG A 282 -19.35 36.00 7.65
N PRO A 283 -19.84 37.14 8.17
CA PRO A 283 -19.09 37.96 9.13
C PRO A 283 -18.70 37.23 10.42
N GLN A 284 -19.45 36.19 10.78
CA GLN A 284 -19.13 35.32 11.91
C GLN A 284 -17.87 34.46 11.69
N ASP A 285 -17.54 34.16 10.44
CA ASP A 285 -16.38 33.33 10.04
C ASP A 285 -15.10 34.18 9.88
N PHE A 286 -15.12 35.40 10.42
CA PHE A 286 -14.05 36.38 10.28
C PHE A 286 -13.82 37.02 11.64
N LEU A 287 -12.79 36.55 12.35
CA LEU A 287 -12.38 37.07 13.65
C LEU A 287 -11.41 38.23 13.46
N VAL A 288 -11.56 39.28 14.26
CA VAL A 288 -10.63 40.41 14.35
C VAL A 288 -10.15 40.59 15.79
N ALA A 289 -8.89 41.00 15.94
CA ALA A 289 -8.24 41.28 17.21
C ALA A 289 -8.07 42.79 17.37
N GLU A 290 -8.58 43.35 18.45
CA GLU A 290 -8.62 44.78 18.72
C GLU A 290 -7.81 45.12 19.98
N ARG A 291 -7.05 46.21 19.94
CA ARG A 291 -6.33 46.81 21.07
C ARG A 291 -6.53 48.32 21.02
N ASP A 292 -6.91 48.93 22.15
CA ASP A 292 -7.11 50.38 22.28
C ASP A 292 -8.00 51.03 21.19
N GLY A 293 -9.00 50.27 20.69
CA GLY A 293 -9.91 50.70 19.63
C GLY A 293 -9.34 50.63 18.21
N GLN A 294 -8.23 49.93 17.99
CA GLN A 294 -7.60 49.70 16.69
C GLN A 294 -7.41 48.20 16.42
N LEU A 295 -7.55 47.78 15.16
CA LEU A 295 -7.29 46.40 14.77
C LEU A 295 -5.78 46.12 14.76
N VAL A 296 -5.37 44.99 15.33
CA VAL A 296 -3.96 44.54 15.45
C VAL A 296 -3.74 43.12 14.93
N GLY A 297 -4.79 42.46 14.46
CA GLY A 297 -4.73 41.16 13.80
C GLY A 297 -6.12 40.65 13.42
N TYR A 298 -6.19 39.55 12.69
CA TYR A 298 -7.43 38.91 12.24
C TYR A 298 -7.20 37.46 11.81
N HIS A 299 -8.28 36.68 11.79
CA HIS A 299 -8.33 35.36 11.17
C HIS A 299 -9.65 35.23 10.40
N TRP A 300 -9.56 35.20 9.08
CA TRP A 300 -10.66 34.91 8.17
C TRP A 300 -10.69 33.40 7.89
N MET A 301 -11.88 32.81 7.91
CA MET A 301 -12.15 31.39 7.67
C MET A 301 -13.21 31.22 6.58
N LYS A 302 -13.33 30.00 6.06
CA LYS A 302 -14.52 29.51 5.34
C LYS A 302 -14.95 28.16 5.93
N ALA A 303 -16.24 27.85 5.87
CA ALA A 303 -16.80 26.56 6.28
C ALA A 303 -17.76 26.01 5.21
N GLU A 304 -17.35 24.94 4.52
CA GLU A 304 -18.14 24.24 3.50
C GLU A 304 -18.42 22.79 3.95
N GLY A 305 -19.50 22.62 4.71
CA GLY A 305 -19.86 21.34 5.32
C GLY A 305 -18.78 20.88 6.30
N GLU A 306 -18.27 19.66 6.10
CA GLU A 306 -17.22 19.07 6.93
C GLU A 306 -15.82 19.72 6.74
N LEU A 307 -15.62 20.58 5.73
CA LEU A 307 -14.33 21.20 5.44
C LEU A 307 -14.29 22.67 5.87
N GLY A 308 -13.37 22.99 6.78
CA GLY A 308 -12.95 24.34 7.10
C GLY A 308 -11.71 24.77 6.31
N GLU A 309 -11.60 26.06 6.01
CA GLU A 309 -10.40 26.70 5.44
C GLU A 309 -9.95 27.85 6.35
N VAL A 310 -8.66 27.89 6.71
CA VAL A 310 -7.99 29.09 7.22
C VAL A 310 -7.64 29.94 5.99
N TYR A 311 -8.56 30.83 5.60
CA TYR A 311 -8.44 31.60 4.37
C TYR A 311 -7.28 32.60 4.43
N VAL A 312 -7.19 33.35 5.54
CA VAL A 312 -6.02 34.17 5.87
C VAL A 312 -5.98 34.46 7.36
N ILE A 313 -4.77 34.45 7.95
CA ILE A 313 -4.50 34.97 9.29
C ILE A 313 -3.45 36.07 9.19
N GLY A 314 -3.78 37.26 9.70
CA GLY A 314 -2.89 38.42 9.71
C GLY A 314 -2.65 38.91 11.13
N VAL A 315 -1.43 39.36 11.41
CA VAL A 315 -1.06 40.02 12.66
C VAL A 315 -0.25 41.24 12.27
N ASP A 316 -0.58 42.39 12.83
CA ASP A 316 0.16 43.62 12.56
C ASP A 316 1.64 43.46 13.00
N PRO A 317 2.62 43.96 12.22
CA PRO A 317 4.04 43.90 12.60
C PRO A 317 4.34 44.42 14.02
N ASP A 318 3.64 45.45 14.50
CA ASP A 318 3.84 46.03 15.83
C ASP A 318 3.20 45.16 16.96
N ALA A 319 2.39 44.16 16.58
CA ALA A 319 1.86 43.11 17.46
C ALA A 319 2.56 41.74 17.25
N ALA A 320 3.49 41.63 16.31
CA ALA A 320 4.15 40.37 15.97
C ALA A 320 4.96 39.79 17.14
N GLY A 321 4.93 38.47 17.31
CA GLY A 321 5.64 37.78 18.39
C GLY A 321 4.96 37.84 19.77
N SER A 322 3.89 38.63 19.96
CA SER A 322 3.14 38.74 21.22
C SER A 322 2.28 37.51 21.60
N GLY A 323 2.37 36.41 20.84
CA GLY A 323 1.48 35.25 20.95
C GLY A 323 0.18 35.36 20.13
N LEU A 324 -0.22 36.57 19.72
CA LEU A 324 -1.52 36.84 19.09
C LEU A 324 -1.88 35.93 17.91
N GLY A 325 -0.91 35.59 17.04
CA GLY A 325 -1.15 34.68 15.91
C GLY A 325 -1.51 33.25 16.31
N ARG A 326 -1.00 32.75 17.44
CA ARG A 326 -1.39 31.44 18.00
C ARG A 326 -2.79 31.52 18.62
N ALA A 327 -3.08 32.59 19.36
CA ALA A 327 -4.39 32.81 19.97
C ALA A 327 -5.52 32.92 18.93
N LEU A 328 -5.29 33.72 17.87
CA LEU A 328 -6.19 33.82 16.71
C LEU A 328 -6.41 32.45 16.05
N LEU A 329 -5.33 31.72 15.73
CA LEU A 329 -5.44 30.38 15.14
C LEU A 329 -6.25 29.43 16.03
N THR A 330 -5.95 29.32 17.32
CA THR A 330 -6.72 28.45 18.24
C THR A 330 -8.20 28.84 18.27
N ALA A 331 -8.52 30.15 18.35
CA ALA A 331 -9.91 30.61 18.33
C ALA A 331 -10.64 30.22 17.02
N GLY A 332 -9.98 30.37 15.86
CA GLY A 332 -10.56 30.01 14.57
C GLY A 332 -10.77 28.50 14.38
N LEU A 333 -9.81 27.68 14.82
CA LEU A 333 -9.96 26.21 14.74
C LEU A 333 -11.09 25.69 15.63
N ARG A 334 -11.34 26.34 16.79
CA ARG A 334 -12.51 26.05 17.63
C ARG A 334 -13.80 26.44 16.94
N HIS A 335 -13.89 27.65 16.38
CA HIS A 335 -15.05 28.14 15.64
C HIS A 335 -15.43 27.22 14.46
N LEU A 336 -14.43 26.70 13.73
CA LEU A 336 -14.65 25.72 12.67
C LEU A 336 -15.13 24.35 13.20
N ALA A 337 -14.59 23.87 14.32
CA ALA A 337 -15.06 22.65 14.98
C ALA A 337 -16.50 22.79 15.50
N GLU A 338 -16.86 23.96 16.04
CA GLU A 338 -18.20 24.29 16.54
C GLU A 338 -19.24 24.41 15.40
N GLN A 339 -18.82 24.68 14.16
CA GLN A 339 -19.66 24.55 12.96
C GLN A 339 -19.70 23.14 12.35
N GLY A 340 -19.07 22.15 12.98
CA GLY A 340 -19.09 20.76 12.54
C GLY A 340 -18.08 20.40 11.45
N CYS A 341 -17.08 21.25 11.19
CA CYS A 341 -15.98 20.86 10.30
C CYS A 341 -15.14 19.74 10.95
N THR A 342 -14.99 18.61 10.26
CA THR A 342 -14.17 17.47 10.69
C THR A 342 -12.71 17.63 10.25
N ARG A 343 -12.44 18.53 9.30
CA ARG A 343 -11.12 18.80 8.72
C ARG A 343 -10.91 20.29 8.48
N VAL A 344 -9.68 20.78 8.65
CA VAL A 344 -9.27 22.14 8.29
C VAL A 344 -8.09 22.11 7.32
N VAL A 345 -8.07 23.02 6.34
CA VAL A 345 -6.93 23.24 5.42
C VAL A 345 -6.48 24.70 5.41
N LEU A 346 -5.24 24.96 4.98
CA LEU A 346 -4.66 26.30 4.85
C LEU A 346 -3.58 26.33 3.76
N TYR A 347 -3.20 27.53 3.33
CA TYR A 347 -2.05 27.77 2.44
C TYR A 347 -1.00 28.67 3.11
N VAL A 348 0.28 28.42 2.87
CA VAL A 348 1.41 29.19 3.44
C VAL A 348 2.66 29.06 2.57
N GLU A 349 3.42 30.15 2.39
CA GLU A 349 4.69 30.11 1.65
C GLU A 349 5.74 29.26 2.39
N ALA A 350 6.49 28.44 1.64
CA ALA A 350 7.44 27.46 2.19
C ALA A 350 8.69 28.07 2.82
N ASP A 351 9.02 29.31 2.45
CA ASP A 351 10.13 30.09 3.01
C ASP A 351 9.79 30.71 4.38
N GLN A 352 8.50 30.88 4.71
CA GLN A 352 8.00 31.38 5.99
C GLN A 352 8.11 30.33 7.11
N GLN A 353 9.29 29.76 7.29
CA GLN A 353 9.60 28.67 8.23
C GLN A 353 9.15 28.93 9.68
N ARG A 354 8.99 30.20 10.10
CA ARG A 354 8.43 30.55 11.42
C ARG A 354 6.93 30.23 11.50
N VAL A 355 6.18 30.57 10.45
CA VAL A 355 4.73 30.34 10.33
C VAL A 355 4.44 28.86 10.06
N VAL A 356 5.23 28.21 9.20
CA VAL A 356 5.14 26.75 8.96
C VAL A 356 5.36 25.95 10.25
N ARG A 357 6.34 26.34 11.08
CA ARG A 357 6.54 25.74 12.41
C ARG A 357 5.39 26.00 13.38
N MET A 358 4.77 27.19 13.34
CA MET A 358 3.56 27.48 14.13
C MET A 358 2.43 26.51 13.77
N TYR A 359 2.15 26.32 12.48
CA TYR A 359 1.11 25.39 12.01
C TYR A 359 1.42 23.92 12.36
N HIS A 360 2.67 23.46 12.19
CA HIS A 360 3.07 22.13 12.67
C HIS A 360 2.87 21.97 14.19
N SER A 361 3.16 23.00 15.00
CA SER A 361 2.89 22.99 16.45
C SER A 361 1.40 23.10 16.83
N ALA A 362 0.52 23.23 15.83
CA ALA A 362 -0.94 23.20 15.93
C ALA A 362 -1.52 21.99 15.15
N SER A 363 -0.75 20.91 15.01
CA SER A 363 -1.12 19.64 14.38
C SER A 363 -1.51 19.72 12.89
N PHE A 364 -1.08 20.76 12.16
CA PHE A 364 -1.18 20.77 10.70
C PHE A 364 -0.02 19.98 10.07
N VAL A 365 -0.36 19.09 9.14
CA VAL A 365 0.60 18.39 8.26
C VAL A 365 0.54 18.96 6.86
N THR A 366 1.63 18.89 6.10
CA THR A 366 1.64 19.32 4.69
C THR A 366 0.83 18.32 3.87
N VAL A 367 -0.32 18.76 3.34
CA VAL A 367 -1.26 17.95 2.55
C VAL A 367 -0.93 18.01 1.06
N HIS A 368 -0.28 19.09 0.61
CA HIS A 368 0.19 19.29 -0.77
C HIS A 368 1.22 20.46 -0.84
N ARG A 369 1.88 20.70 -1.98
CA ARG A 369 2.56 21.99 -2.29
C ARG A 369 2.51 22.37 -3.77
N ASP A 370 2.01 23.55 -4.08
CA ASP A 370 1.98 24.18 -5.42
C ASP A 370 3.31 24.86 -5.75
N VAL A 371 3.54 25.17 -7.04
CA VAL A 371 4.82 25.72 -7.52
C VAL A 371 4.59 26.81 -8.58
N LEU A 372 5.24 27.96 -8.42
CA LEU A 372 5.38 28.97 -9.47
C LEU A 372 6.66 28.72 -10.25
N TYR A 373 6.57 28.56 -11.58
CA TYR A 373 7.73 28.42 -12.47
C TYR A 373 7.98 29.69 -13.26
N VAL A 374 9.18 30.27 -13.20
CA VAL A 374 9.59 31.46 -13.98
C VAL A 374 10.59 31.06 -15.06
N ALA A 375 10.77 31.90 -16.09
CA ALA A 375 11.92 31.71 -16.98
C ALA A 375 13.22 31.88 -16.19
N GLY A 376 14.14 30.91 -16.30
CA GLY A 376 15.46 30.99 -15.65
C GLY A 376 16.22 32.21 -16.13
N GLN A 377 16.87 32.94 -15.21
CA GLN A 377 17.71 34.08 -15.59
C GLN A 377 18.95 33.57 -16.34
N PRO A 378 19.42 34.28 -17.39
CA PRO A 378 20.78 34.06 -17.87
C PRO A 378 21.75 34.34 -16.72
N ALA A 379 22.78 33.50 -16.56
CA ALA A 379 23.78 33.67 -15.52
C ALA A 379 24.69 34.86 -15.84
N ASP A 380 24.26 36.06 -15.44
CA ASP A 380 25.03 37.29 -15.61
C ASP A 380 26.28 37.31 -14.74
N GLN A 381 27.28 38.03 -15.23
CA GLN A 381 28.67 37.92 -14.77
C GLN A 381 28.93 38.64 -13.44
N GLU A 382 29.93 38.16 -12.69
CA GLU A 382 30.39 38.77 -11.45
C GLU A 382 30.67 40.27 -11.61
N THR A 383 29.88 41.10 -10.93
CA THR A 383 30.24 42.50 -10.66
C THR A 383 30.05 42.78 -9.17
N SER A 384 31.18 42.94 -8.48
CA SER A 384 31.22 43.22 -7.05
C SER A 384 30.83 44.66 -6.73
N MET A 385 29.96 44.90 -5.74
CA MET A 385 30.13 46.06 -4.87
C MET A 385 29.50 45.91 -3.47
N SER A 386 30.39 45.92 -2.47
CA SER A 386 30.22 46.25 -1.05
C SER A 386 28.87 46.83 -0.56
N THR A 387 28.37 46.27 0.54
CA THR A 387 28.10 47.09 1.74
C THR A 387 28.42 46.31 3.02
N ASP A 388 28.85 47.02 4.05
CA ASP A 388 29.39 46.49 5.31
C ASP A 388 28.59 47.00 6.52
N GLN A 389 28.28 46.12 7.48
CA GLN A 389 28.22 46.45 8.92
C GLN A 389 27.95 45.24 9.84
N ALA A 390 28.83 45.04 10.83
CA ALA A 390 28.58 44.80 12.27
C ALA A 390 27.41 43.88 12.73
N ALA A 391 27.54 42.96 13.71
CA ALA A 391 28.62 42.60 14.66
C ALA A 391 28.16 41.34 15.47
N PRO A 392 28.84 40.90 16.56
CA PRO A 392 30.27 40.67 16.79
C PRO A 392 30.60 39.19 17.11
N ALA A 393 31.87 38.78 16.96
CA ALA A 393 32.35 37.44 17.34
C ALA A 393 33.33 37.47 18.53
N ARG A 394 33.45 36.36 19.28
CA ARG A 394 34.58 36.00 20.18
C ARG A 394 34.59 34.48 20.48
N PRO A 395 35.73 33.86 20.90
CA PRO A 395 36.45 33.02 19.93
C PRO A 395 36.91 31.64 20.45
N ALA A 396 37.46 30.83 19.54
CA ALA A 396 38.35 29.69 19.85
C ALA A 396 39.79 29.98 19.36
N PRO A 397 40.84 29.40 19.96
CA PRO A 397 42.22 29.87 19.80
C PRO A 397 43.02 29.23 18.64
N THR A 398 44.12 29.90 18.29
CA THR A 398 45.07 29.60 17.21
C THR A 398 46.11 28.52 17.54
N ALA A 399 46.59 27.81 16.51
CA ALA A 399 47.91 27.16 16.48
C ALA A 399 48.60 27.46 15.11
N PRO A 400 49.95 27.47 15.01
CA PRO A 400 50.62 28.32 14.01
C PRO A 400 51.38 27.62 12.85
N ASP A 401 51.41 28.34 11.72
CA ASP A 401 52.49 28.54 10.74
C ASP A 401 53.41 27.41 10.21
N ALA A 402 53.22 27.16 8.90
CA ALA A 402 54.24 27.27 7.84
C ALA A 402 55.30 26.14 7.66
N PRO A 403 56.06 26.10 6.52
CA PRO A 403 55.96 26.90 5.28
C PRO A 403 55.77 26.09 3.98
N SER A 404 55.56 26.81 2.88
CA SER A 404 55.50 26.28 1.49
C SER A 404 56.90 26.09 0.87
N SER A 405 57.08 25.02 0.07
CA SER A 405 57.87 25.06 -1.17
C SER A 405 57.59 23.84 -2.06
N ALA A 406 57.21 24.03 -3.32
CA ALA A 406 57.09 22.95 -4.31
C ALA A 406 57.38 23.43 -5.75
N PRO A 407 58.37 22.83 -6.45
CA PRO A 407 58.51 22.91 -7.90
C PRO A 407 58.10 21.60 -8.60
N GLN A 408 57.84 21.69 -9.91
CA GLN A 408 57.30 20.60 -10.75
C GLN A 408 58.39 19.59 -11.18
N ALA A 409 58.02 18.32 -11.36
CA ALA A 409 58.72 17.36 -12.22
C ALA A 409 57.78 16.25 -12.74
N ALA A 410 58.11 15.66 -13.89
CA ALA A 410 57.24 14.75 -14.65
C ALA A 410 57.16 13.31 -14.08
N ALA A 411 56.12 12.58 -14.49
CA ALA A 411 55.90 11.18 -14.14
C ALA A 411 56.69 10.19 -15.04
N PRO A 412 57.25 9.09 -14.49
CA PRO A 412 57.73 7.94 -15.25
C PRO A 412 56.70 6.79 -15.29
N GLN A 413 56.83 5.91 -16.29
CA GLN A 413 55.96 4.75 -16.52
C GLN A 413 56.38 3.54 -15.64
N ALA A 414 55.42 2.67 -15.31
CA ALA A 414 55.67 1.43 -14.56
C ALA A 414 56.14 0.27 -15.48
N PRO A 415 57.09 -0.59 -15.05
CA PRO A 415 57.58 -1.72 -15.82
C PRO A 415 56.70 -2.98 -15.67
N ALA A 416 56.80 -3.90 -16.64
CA ALA A 416 56.15 -5.21 -16.59
C ALA A 416 56.98 -6.24 -15.77
N PRO A 417 56.34 -7.20 -15.06
CA PRO A 417 57.04 -8.18 -14.23
C PRO A 417 57.55 -9.39 -15.03
N THR A 418 58.68 -9.95 -14.58
CA THR A 418 59.25 -11.22 -15.03
C THR A 418 58.73 -12.42 -14.22
N ARG A 419 59.07 -13.64 -14.65
CA ARG A 419 58.59 -14.91 -14.09
C ARG A 419 59.41 -15.46 -12.92
N ASP A 420 58.78 -16.44 -12.27
CA ASP A 420 59.32 -17.53 -11.44
C ASP A 420 60.06 -17.16 -10.14
N ASP A 421 59.39 -17.38 -8.99
CA ASP A 421 59.75 -18.51 -8.12
C ASP A 421 58.55 -18.96 -7.23
N ALA A 422 58.64 -20.12 -6.58
CA ALA A 422 57.46 -20.87 -6.09
C ALA A 422 56.98 -20.57 -4.65
N ALA A 423 55.67 -20.78 -4.41
CA ALA A 423 55.02 -20.79 -3.09
C ALA A 423 53.92 -21.90 -3.04
N PRO A 424 53.59 -22.47 -1.86
CA PRO A 424 52.78 -23.70 -1.74
C PRO A 424 51.26 -23.51 -1.87
N ASP A 425 50.56 -24.64 -1.99
CA ASP A 425 49.14 -24.79 -2.34
C ASP A 425 48.14 -23.79 -1.74
N ARG A 426 47.24 -23.31 -2.61
CA ARG A 426 45.90 -22.83 -2.25
C ARG A 426 44.86 -23.77 -2.87
N PRO A 427 43.83 -24.20 -2.13
CA PRO A 427 42.78 -25.07 -2.70
C PRO A 427 42.02 -24.34 -3.80
N ALA A 428 41.83 -25.00 -4.95
CA ALA A 428 41.17 -24.42 -6.11
C ALA A 428 39.67 -24.20 -5.86
N THR A 429 39.26 -22.97 -5.60
CA THR A 429 37.85 -22.56 -5.61
C THR A 429 37.30 -22.55 -7.03
N VAL A 430 36.54 -23.59 -7.39
CA VAL A 430 35.77 -23.66 -8.62
C VAL A 430 34.68 -22.57 -8.58
N SER A 431 34.72 -21.63 -9.52
CA SER A 431 33.69 -20.60 -9.65
C SER A 431 32.42 -21.19 -10.25
N GLN A 432 31.44 -21.53 -9.42
CA GLN A 432 30.07 -21.79 -9.88
C GLN A 432 29.35 -20.44 -10.03
N THR A 433 29.23 -19.97 -11.27
CA THR A 433 28.43 -18.80 -11.65
C THR A 433 26.95 -19.22 -11.69
N LEU A 434 26.01 -18.33 -11.33
CA LEU A 434 24.56 -18.63 -11.42
C LEU A 434 24.02 -18.38 -12.83
N ALA A 435 24.63 -17.45 -13.58
CA ALA A 435 24.53 -17.42 -15.03
C ALA A 435 25.45 -18.49 -15.65
N PRO A 436 25.02 -19.21 -16.70
CA PRO A 436 25.87 -20.21 -17.36
C PRO A 436 27.08 -19.56 -18.05
N GLU A 437 28.24 -20.20 -17.98
CA GLU A 437 29.28 -20.02 -19.00
C GLU A 437 28.87 -20.83 -20.24
N PRO A 438 28.86 -20.26 -21.46
CA PRO A 438 28.37 -20.96 -22.64
C PRO A 438 29.46 -21.78 -23.35
N PRO A 439 29.33 -23.12 -23.37
CA PRO A 439 29.67 -23.92 -24.53
C PRO A 439 28.39 -24.24 -25.31
N VAL A 440 28.34 -23.86 -26.59
CA VAL A 440 27.33 -24.42 -27.52
C VAL A 440 27.79 -25.85 -27.86
N GLU A 441 27.43 -26.79 -27.00
CA GLU A 441 27.65 -28.23 -27.21
C GLU A 441 26.79 -28.69 -28.42
N PRO A 442 27.33 -29.46 -29.38
CA PRO A 442 26.61 -29.87 -30.57
C PRO A 442 25.51 -30.89 -30.23
N GLY A 443 24.27 -30.40 -30.08
CA GLY A 443 23.08 -31.21 -29.76
C GLY A 443 22.10 -30.58 -28.78
N GLY A 444 22.39 -29.39 -28.24
CA GLY A 444 21.44 -28.61 -27.43
C GLY A 444 20.22 -28.10 -28.22
N MET A 445 19.19 -27.68 -27.49
CA MET A 445 17.96 -27.07 -28.02
C MET A 445 18.20 -25.59 -28.34
N ASP A 446 18.28 -25.27 -29.63
CA ASP A 446 18.54 -23.89 -30.07
C ASP A 446 17.38 -22.93 -29.78
N ASP A 447 17.63 -21.63 -29.96
CA ASP A 447 16.67 -20.56 -29.62
C ASP A 447 15.40 -20.64 -30.48
N GLU A 448 15.49 -21.11 -31.73
CA GLU A 448 14.33 -21.24 -32.62
C GLU A 448 13.50 -22.48 -32.26
N GLU A 449 14.14 -23.60 -31.93
CA GLU A 449 13.47 -24.82 -31.46
C GLU A 449 12.76 -24.60 -30.11
N PHE A 450 13.42 -23.94 -29.15
CA PHE A 450 12.81 -23.62 -27.85
C PHE A 450 11.64 -22.65 -27.99
N ALA A 451 11.77 -21.60 -28.82
CA ALA A 451 10.68 -20.68 -29.12
C ALA A 451 9.51 -21.38 -29.84
N ALA A 452 9.77 -22.32 -30.75
CA ALA A 452 8.75 -23.11 -31.41
C ALA A 452 8.03 -24.06 -30.43
N ALA A 453 8.73 -24.64 -29.46
CA ALA A 453 8.14 -25.46 -28.41
C ALA A 453 7.21 -24.64 -27.49
N LEU A 454 7.65 -23.47 -27.04
CA LEU A 454 6.81 -22.53 -26.28
C LEU A 454 5.54 -22.13 -27.06
N ALA A 455 5.68 -21.83 -28.35
CA ALA A 455 4.57 -21.47 -29.23
C ALA A 455 3.60 -22.63 -29.55
N ALA A 456 3.98 -23.88 -29.23
CA ALA A 456 3.15 -25.07 -29.41
C ALA A 456 2.37 -25.48 -28.14
N LEU A 457 2.56 -24.79 -27.00
CA LEU A 457 1.88 -25.10 -25.75
C LEU A 457 0.36 -24.80 -25.81
N PRO A 458 -0.51 -25.61 -25.16
CA PRO A 458 -1.95 -25.39 -25.17
C PRO A 458 -2.38 -24.04 -24.57
N ALA A 459 -3.45 -23.44 -25.08
CA ALA A 459 -3.95 -22.15 -24.57
C ALA A 459 -4.56 -22.24 -23.15
N ASP A 460 -5.06 -23.42 -22.78
CA ASP A 460 -5.77 -23.77 -21.53
C ASP A 460 -4.86 -24.50 -20.50
N ARG A 461 -3.54 -24.30 -20.64
CA ARG A 461 -2.51 -24.95 -19.80
C ARG A 461 -2.46 -24.48 -18.34
N PHE A 462 -3.07 -23.35 -17.98
CA PHE A 462 -3.01 -22.80 -16.63
C PHE A 462 -4.29 -23.02 -15.83
N ALA A 463 -4.15 -23.43 -14.57
CA ALA A 463 -5.22 -23.39 -13.57
C ALA A 463 -5.45 -21.94 -13.10
N ASP A 464 -6.67 -21.63 -12.64
CA ASP A 464 -7.00 -20.27 -12.21
C ASP A 464 -6.32 -19.89 -10.89
N ARG A 465 -5.67 -18.73 -10.90
CA ARG A 465 -4.92 -18.16 -9.77
C ARG A 465 -5.77 -17.95 -8.51
N GLU A 466 -7.02 -17.53 -8.67
CA GLU A 466 -7.89 -17.15 -7.56
C GLU A 466 -8.59 -18.37 -6.94
N LEU A 467 -8.90 -19.38 -7.76
CA LEU A 467 -9.32 -20.70 -7.28
C LEU A 467 -8.15 -21.45 -6.61
N SER A 468 -6.94 -21.34 -7.15
CA SER A 468 -5.71 -21.88 -6.56
C SER A 468 -5.36 -21.21 -5.21
N TRP A 469 -5.76 -19.94 -4.99
CA TRP A 469 -5.71 -19.34 -3.66
C TRP A 469 -6.75 -19.94 -2.70
N LEU A 470 -7.99 -20.17 -3.13
CA LEU A 470 -8.99 -20.85 -2.31
C LEU A 470 -8.53 -22.27 -1.93
N ALA A 471 -7.89 -22.99 -2.86
CA ALA A 471 -7.27 -24.28 -2.59
C ALA A 471 -6.04 -24.22 -1.67
N PHE A 472 -5.36 -23.07 -1.55
CA PHE A 472 -4.42 -22.85 -0.43
C PHE A 472 -5.16 -22.72 0.90
N ASN A 473 -6.20 -21.90 1.00
CA ASN A 473 -6.91 -21.72 2.26
C ASN A 473 -7.65 -23.00 2.70
N GLN A 474 -8.14 -23.80 1.76
CA GLN A 474 -8.63 -25.18 2.00
C GLN A 474 -7.60 -26.01 2.78
N ARG A 475 -6.33 -26.04 2.34
CA ARG A 475 -5.27 -26.82 3.01
C ARG A 475 -4.91 -26.27 4.40
N VAL A 476 -5.26 -25.01 4.69
CA VAL A 476 -5.22 -24.44 6.05
C VAL A 476 -6.42 -24.91 6.88
N LEU A 477 -7.59 -25.11 6.27
CA LEU A 477 -8.76 -25.69 6.94
C LEU A 477 -8.56 -27.18 7.27
N GLU A 478 -7.89 -27.93 6.38
CA GLU A 478 -7.53 -29.34 6.60
C GLU A 478 -6.55 -29.53 7.78
N LEU A 479 -5.77 -28.50 8.15
CA LEU A 479 -5.01 -28.46 9.42
C LEU A 479 -5.88 -28.23 10.66
N ALA A 480 -7.11 -27.73 10.51
CA ALA A 480 -8.09 -27.71 11.59
C ALA A 480 -8.89 -29.03 11.67
N ASP A 481 -8.88 -29.85 10.62
CA ASP A 481 -9.52 -31.17 10.56
C ASP A 481 -8.61 -32.29 11.11
N ASP A 482 -7.29 -32.21 10.89
CA ASP A 482 -6.30 -33.23 11.30
C ASP A 482 -6.14 -33.37 12.82
N GLU A 483 -7.00 -34.19 13.43
CA GLU A 483 -6.96 -34.54 14.86
C GLU A 483 -5.77 -35.41 15.29
N HIS A 484 -5.05 -36.01 14.34
CA HIS A 484 -3.97 -36.97 14.63
C HIS A 484 -2.61 -36.29 14.83
N ARG A 485 -2.36 -35.17 14.16
CA ARG A 485 -1.09 -34.43 14.24
C ARG A 485 -1.21 -33.07 14.91
N ILE A 486 -2.39 -32.44 14.89
CA ILE A 486 -2.54 -31.02 15.25
C ILE A 486 -3.21 -30.89 16.63
N PRO A 487 -2.53 -30.31 17.65
CA PRO A 487 -3.11 -30.14 18.98
C PRO A 487 -4.37 -29.27 18.99
N LEU A 488 -5.27 -29.51 19.93
CA LEU A 488 -6.63 -28.97 19.92
C LEU A 488 -6.71 -27.42 19.82
N LEU A 489 -5.86 -26.69 20.54
CA LEU A 489 -5.83 -25.23 20.45
C LEU A 489 -5.16 -24.73 19.16
N GLU A 490 -4.32 -25.55 18.53
CA GLU A 490 -3.76 -25.29 17.20
C GLU A 490 -4.82 -25.51 16.11
N ARG A 491 -5.68 -26.53 16.22
CA ARG A 491 -6.87 -26.70 15.35
C ARG A 491 -7.78 -25.47 15.42
N ALA A 492 -8.07 -24.98 16.63
CA ALA A 492 -8.82 -23.74 16.84
C ALA A 492 -8.10 -22.49 16.27
N ARG A 493 -6.76 -22.45 16.34
CA ARG A 493 -5.95 -21.39 15.71
C ARG A 493 -6.01 -21.45 14.18
N PHE A 494 -6.03 -22.63 13.56
CA PHE A 494 -6.17 -22.78 12.11
C PHE A 494 -7.56 -22.35 11.61
N LEU A 495 -8.64 -22.60 12.36
CA LEU A 495 -9.95 -22.00 12.07
C LEU A 495 -9.90 -20.47 12.07
N ALA A 496 -9.23 -19.86 13.06
CA ALA A 496 -9.08 -18.41 13.12
C ALA A 496 -8.24 -17.85 11.95
N ILE A 497 -7.17 -18.55 11.57
CA ILE A 497 -6.32 -18.21 10.41
C ILE A 497 -7.13 -18.33 9.11
N PHE A 498 -7.91 -19.40 8.91
CA PHE A 498 -8.74 -19.59 7.72
C PHE A 498 -9.69 -18.41 7.51
N SER A 499 -10.43 -17.98 8.55
CA SER A 499 -11.34 -16.83 8.46
C SER A 499 -10.58 -15.53 8.19
N SER A 500 -9.42 -15.32 8.84
CA SER A 500 -8.61 -14.11 8.64
C SER A 500 -8.02 -14.02 7.23
N ASN A 501 -7.61 -15.15 6.66
CA ASN A 501 -7.14 -15.24 5.27
C ASN A 501 -8.30 -14.96 4.29
N LEU A 502 -9.47 -15.55 4.54
CA LEU A 502 -10.65 -15.41 3.68
C LEU A 502 -11.22 -13.98 3.71
N ASP A 503 -11.08 -13.27 4.83
CA ASP A 503 -11.34 -11.83 4.92
C ASP A 503 -10.43 -11.04 3.96
N GLU A 504 -9.10 -11.19 4.03
CA GLU A 504 -8.17 -10.46 3.13
C GLU A 504 -8.46 -10.78 1.66
N TYR A 505 -8.70 -12.05 1.33
CA TYR A 505 -9.04 -12.47 -0.03
C TYR A 505 -10.30 -11.79 -0.56
N TYR A 506 -11.37 -11.72 0.25
CA TYR A 506 -12.58 -11.01 -0.15
C TYR A 506 -12.36 -9.50 -0.27
N MET A 507 -11.72 -8.88 0.72
CA MET A 507 -11.44 -7.44 0.73
C MET A 507 -10.59 -6.99 -0.45
N VAL A 508 -9.59 -7.76 -0.85
CA VAL A 508 -8.67 -7.39 -1.93
C VAL A 508 -9.12 -7.96 -3.28
N ARG A 509 -9.07 -9.29 -3.44
CA ARG A 509 -9.15 -9.99 -4.73
C ARG A 509 -10.58 -10.10 -5.26
N VAL A 510 -11.54 -10.49 -4.41
CA VAL A 510 -12.96 -10.52 -4.83
C VAL A 510 -13.47 -9.11 -5.09
N ALA A 511 -13.02 -8.11 -4.32
CA ALA A 511 -13.27 -6.70 -4.61
C ALA A 511 -12.64 -6.23 -5.94
N GLY A 512 -11.42 -6.66 -6.27
CA GLY A 512 -10.81 -6.49 -7.60
C GLY A 512 -11.66 -7.09 -8.71
N LEU A 513 -12.05 -8.35 -8.57
CA LEU A 513 -12.88 -9.06 -9.55
C LEU A 513 -14.26 -8.39 -9.74
N LYS A 514 -14.95 -8.01 -8.65
CA LYS A 514 -16.21 -7.24 -8.73
C LYS A 514 -16.00 -5.87 -9.39
N ARG A 515 -14.87 -5.18 -9.17
CA ARG A 515 -14.49 -3.97 -9.94
C ARG A 515 -14.36 -4.27 -11.43
N ARG A 516 -13.68 -5.35 -11.83
CA ARG A 516 -13.55 -5.78 -13.25
C ARG A 516 -14.91 -6.04 -13.91
N ILE A 517 -15.81 -6.74 -13.22
CA ILE A 517 -17.15 -7.06 -13.71
C ILE A 517 -18.01 -5.79 -13.83
N ALA A 518 -17.99 -4.91 -12.83
CA ALA A 518 -18.70 -3.63 -12.87
C ALA A 518 -18.15 -2.67 -13.93
N ALA A 519 -16.86 -2.78 -14.26
CA ALA A 519 -16.21 -2.08 -15.37
C ALA A 519 -16.56 -2.65 -16.76
N GLY A 520 -17.31 -3.77 -16.83
CA GLY A 520 -17.65 -4.42 -18.10
C GLY A 520 -16.45 -5.07 -18.80
N VAL A 521 -15.36 -5.35 -18.08
CA VAL A 521 -14.19 -6.03 -18.64
C VAL A 521 -14.54 -7.49 -18.87
N ALA A 522 -14.59 -7.89 -20.14
CA ALA A 522 -14.92 -9.24 -20.60
C ALA A 522 -13.72 -9.97 -21.23
N VAL A 523 -12.51 -9.66 -20.74
CA VAL A 523 -11.27 -10.34 -21.14
C VAL A 523 -11.08 -11.55 -20.20
N ALA A 524 -10.88 -12.73 -20.77
CA ALA A 524 -10.57 -13.94 -20.01
C ALA A 524 -9.18 -13.88 -19.37
N GLY A 525 -8.98 -14.60 -18.26
CA GLY A 525 -7.66 -14.80 -17.67
C GLY A 525 -6.81 -15.82 -18.44
N PRO A 526 -5.54 -16.04 -18.03
CA PRO A 526 -4.70 -17.13 -18.53
C PRO A 526 -5.30 -18.54 -18.34
N SER A 527 -6.28 -18.67 -17.44
CA SER A 527 -7.11 -19.85 -17.18
C SER A 527 -8.26 -20.05 -18.17
N GLY A 528 -8.46 -19.14 -19.13
CA GLY A 528 -9.58 -19.14 -20.07
C GLY A 528 -10.92 -18.67 -19.51
N LEU A 529 -11.07 -18.56 -18.18
CA LEU A 529 -12.32 -18.13 -17.52
C LEU A 529 -12.60 -16.64 -17.73
N LEU A 530 -13.86 -16.29 -18.03
CA LEU A 530 -14.34 -14.92 -18.00
C LEU A 530 -14.53 -14.44 -16.54
N PRO A 531 -14.40 -13.12 -16.24
CA PRO A 531 -14.49 -12.61 -14.88
C PRO A 531 -15.78 -12.96 -14.12
N ARG A 532 -16.92 -13.16 -14.81
CA ARG A 532 -18.18 -13.60 -14.17
C ARG A 532 -18.18 -15.10 -13.84
N GLU A 533 -17.67 -15.93 -14.74
CA GLU A 533 -17.57 -17.39 -14.53
C GLU A 533 -16.63 -17.68 -13.35
N LEU A 534 -15.50 -16.96 -13.29
CA LEU A 534 -14.59 -17.00 -12.15
C LEU A 534 -15.27 -16.52 -10.85
N HIS A 535 -16.08 -15.47 -10.88
CA HIS A 535 -16.81 -15.00 -9.70
C HIS A 535 -17.83 -16.04 -9.20
N GLU A 536 -18.57 -16.67 -10.11
CA GLU A 536 -19.50 -17.75 -9.75
C GLU A 536 -18.77 -18.98 -9.19
N ALA A 537 -17.62 -19.36 -9.75
CA ALA A 537 -16.77 -20.43 -9.22
C ALA A 537 -16.21 -20.10 -7.82
N ILE A 538 -15.78 -18.85 -7.59
CA ILE A 538 -15.30 -18.37 -6.29
C ILE A 538 -16.41 -18.40 -5.23
N LEU A 539 -17.63 -17.98 -5.57
CA LEU A 539 -18.76 -18.01 -4.63
C LEU A 539 -19.14 -19.44 -4.26
N THR A 540 -19.28 -20.34 -5.24
CA THR A 540 -19.54 -21.77 -5.01
C THR A 540 -18.46 -22.40 -4.12
N ARG A 541 -17.17 -22.24 -4.48
CA ARG A 541 -16.08 -22.84 -3.70
C ARG A 541 -15.91 -22.21 -2.32
N THR A 542 -16.25 -20.93 -2.14
CA THR A 542 -16.28 -20.32 -0.81
C THR A 542 -17.42 -20.90 0.03
N ALA A 543 -18.61 -21.11 -0.54
CA ALA A 543 -19.75 -21.65 0.20
C ALA A 543 -19.46 -23.06 0.74
N GLU A 544 -18.85 -23.91 -0.08
CA GLU A 544 -18.35 -25.23 0.32
C GLU A 544 -17.36 -25.13 1.50
N LEU A 545 -16.32 -24.30 1.37
CA LEU A 545 -15.27 -24.18 2.40
C LEU A 545 -15.76 -23.50 3.70
N VAL A 546 -16.75 -22.61 3.62
CA VAL A 546 -17.37 -21.95 4.80
C VAL A 546 -18.33 -22.91 5.51
N ALA A 547 -19.10 -23.73 4.78
CA ALA A 547 -19.90 -24.79 5.37
C ALA A 547 -19.03 -25.84 6.07
N GLU A 548 -17.90 -26.23 5.44
CA GLU A 548 -16.95 -27.15 6.04
C GLU A 548 -16.24 -26.56 7.28
N GLN A 549 -15.92 -25.25 7.26
CA GLN A 549 -15.43 -24.57 8.45
C GLN A 549 -16.44 -24.60 9.61
N ALA A 550 -17.72 -24.40 9.30
CA ALA A 550 -18.78 -24.49 10.31
C ALA A 550 -18.90 -25.92 10.87
N ARG A 551 -18.83 -26.96 10.03
CA ARG A 551 -18.83 -28.37 10.44
C ARG A 551 -17.68 -28.68 11.40
N ILE A 552 -16.43 -28.46 10.98
CA ILE A 552 -15.21 -28.72 11.78
C ILE A 552 -15.29 -27.98 13.12
N PHE A 553 -15.77 -26.74 13.12
CA PHE A 553 -15.91 -25.99 14.37
C PHE A 553 -16.99 -26.56 15.30
N GLN A 554 -18.21 -26.79 14.81
CA GLN A 554 -19.36 -27.12 15.68
C GLN A 554 -19.39 -28.60 16.09
N ASP A 555 -18.97 -29.51 15.21
CA ASP A 555 -19.09 -30.96 15.42
C ASP A 555 -17.85 -31.59 16.08
N GLU A 556 -16.67 -30.96 15.95
CA GLU A 556 -15.41 -31.51 16.46
C GLU A 556 -14.68 -30.57 17.42
N VAL A 557 -14.22 -29.41 16.94
CA VAL A 557 -13.30 -28.56 17.72
C VAL A 557 -14.00 -27.97 18.95
N ARG A 558 -15.22 -27.45 18.81
CA ARG A 558 -15.99 -26.90 19.94
C ARG A 558 -16.39 -27.99 20.97
N PRO A 559 -16.88 -29.19 20.59
CA PRO A 559 -17.09 -30.29 21.53
C PRO A 559 -15.82 -30.77 22.23
N ALA A 560 -14.71 -30.91 21.51
CA ALA A 560 -13.43 -31.32 22.10
C ALA A 560 -12.90 -30.26 23.10
N MET A 561 -12.99 -28.97 22.75
CA MET A 561 -12.67 -27.88 23.68
C MET A 561 -13.57 -27.92 24.93
N ALA A 562 -14.87 -28.18 24.77
CA ALA A 562 -15.81 -28.28 25.88
C ALA A 562 -15.52 -29.48 26.80
N ALA A 563 -15.04 -30.60 26.25
CA ALA A 563 -14.57 -31.76 27.04
C ALA A 563 -13.31 -31.42 27.85
N GLU A 564 -12.40 -30.63 27.28
CA GLU A 564 -11.23 -30.04 27.97
C GLU A 564 -11.57 -28.86 28.90
N GLY A 565 -12.86 -28.61 29.18
CA GLY A 565 -13.33 -27.56 30.07
C GLY A 565 -13.25 -26.13 29.50
N ILE A 566 -13.01 -25.99 28.21
CA ILE A 566 -12.88 -24.71 27.49
C ILE A 566 -14.17 -24.43 26.72
N GLN A 567 -14.94 -23.43 27.15
CA GLN A 567 -16.35 -23.31 26.78
C GLN A 567 -16.71 -21.90 26.29
N ILE A 568 -17.28 -21.80 25.08
CA ILE A 568 -18.03 -20.63 24.62
C ILE A 568 -19.50 -20.85 25.00
N LEU A 569 -19.94 -20.15 26.03
CA LEU A 569 -21.24 -20.31 26.70
C LEU A 569 -22.23 -19.25 26.23
N PRO A 570 -23.46 -19.63 25.84
CA PRO A 570 -24.53 -18.67 25.65
C PRO A 570 -25.05 -18.16 27.00
N TRP A 571 -25.77 -17.03 27.00
CA TRP A 571 -26.19 -16.34 28.23
C TRP A 571 -26.94 -17.23 29.25
N GLN A 572 -27.75 -18.19 28.80
CA GLN A 572 -28.51 -19.08 29.68
C GLN A 572 -27.63 -19.96 30.57
N ASP A 573 -26.46 -20.38 30.10
CA ASP A 573 -25.59 -21.38 30.76
C ASP A 573 -24.55 -20.75 31.70
N LEU A 574 -24.55 -19.42 31.78
CA LEU A 574 -23.84 -18.66 32.80
C LEU A 574 -24.46 -18.93 34.19
N THR A 575 -23.63 -19.07 35.21
CA THR A 575 -24.07 -19.09 36.62
C THR A 575 -24.61 -17.72 37.05
N ASP A 576 -25.40 -17.65 38.13
CA ASP A 576 -25.93 -16.37 38.61
C ASP A 576 -24.85 -15.33 39.00
N PRO A 577 -23.69 -15.72 39.59
CA PRO A 577 -22.55 -14.80 39.75
C PRO A 577 -21.97 -14.27 38.44
N GLU A 578 -21.81 -15.12 37.41
CA GLU A 578 -21.37 -14.70 36.07
C GLU A 578 -22.39 -13.74 35.43
N LYS A 579 -23.70 -14.07 35.49
CA LYS A 579 -24.80 -13.20 35.03
C LYS A 579 -24.82 -11.85 35.77
N ALA A 580 -24.55 -11.82 37.07
CA ALA A 580 -24.45 -10.59 37.85
C ALA A 580 -23.22 -9.76 37.48
N ALA A 581 -22.06 -10.40 37.25
CA ALA A 581 -20.86 -9.74 36.77
C ALA A 581 -21.04 -9.15 35.37
N MET A 582 -21.67 -9.89 34.45
CA MET A 582 -21.94 -9.42 33.08
C MET A 582 -22.97 -8.29 33.02
N ARG A 583 -24.01 -8.30 33.87
CA ARG A 583 -24.93 -7.14 34.03
C ARG A 583 -24.19 -5.88 34.45
N ARG A 584 -23.27 -6.00 35.42
CA ARG A 584 -22.44 -4.87 35.89
C ARG A 584 -21.50 -4.39 34.78
N LEU A 585 -20.78 -5.31 34.14
CA LEU A 585 -19.90 -5.00 32.99
C LEU A 585 -20.66 -4.32 31.85
N PHE A 586 -21.89 -4.77 31.57
CA PHE A 586 -22.76 -4.14 30.59
C PHE A 586 -23.06 -2.69 30.96
N ALA A 587 -23.63 -2.44 32.14
CA ALA A 587 -24.00 -1.09 32.56
C ALA A 587 -22.81 -0.13 32.72
N GLU A 588 -21.68 -0.60 33.25
CA GLU A 588 -20.51 0.24 33.56
C GLU A 588 -19.56 0.45 32.38
N ARG A 589 -19.48 -0.48 31.41
CA ARG A 589 -18.44 -0.47 30.37
C ARG A 589 -18.89 -0.77 28.94
N ILE A 590 -19.95 -1.54 28.72
CA ILE A 590 -20.42 -1.84 27.35
C ILE A 590 -21.42 -0.78 26.90
N PHE A 591 -22.52 -0.60 27.65
CA PHE A 591 -23.59 0.32 27.31
C PHE A 591 -23.12 1.78 27.07
N PRO A 592 -22.19 2.37 27.85
CA PRO A 592 -21.70 3.73 27.60
C PRO A 592 -20.92 3.91 26.29
N VAL A 593 -20.54 2.84 25.59
CA VAL A 593 -19.86 2.88 24.28
C VAL A 593 -20.69 2.28 23.14
N LEU A 594 -21.97 1.96 23.39
CA LEU A 594 -22.91 1.55 22.34
C LEU A 594 -23.65 2.77 21.76
N THR A 595 -23.62 2.89 20.43
CA THR A 595 -24.49 3.82 19.69
C THR A 595 -25.49 3.00 18.87
N PRO A 596 -26.71 2.75 19.38
CA PRO A 596 -27.76 2.10 18.59
C PRO A 596 -28.24 3.04 17.48
N LEU A 597 -28.35 2.53 16.25
CA LEU A 597 -28.81 3.29 15.09
C LEU A 597 -30.13 2.70 14.58
N ALA A 598 -31.24 3.39 14.84
CA ALA A 598 -32.54 3.04 14.29
C ALA A 598 -32.71 3.60 12.87
N VAL A 599 -33.47 2.89 12.03
CA VAL A 599 -33.71 3.24 10.61
C VAL A 599 -35.18 3.57 10.40
N ASP A 600 -35.45 4.72 9.81
CA ASP A 600 -36.78 5.24 9.47
C ASP A 600 -36.69 6.27 8.32
N PRO A 601 -37.80 6.81 7.79
CA PRO A 601 -37.76 7.77 6.67
C PRO A 601 -36.95 9.07 6.90
N SER A 602 -36.60 9.39 8.15
CA SER A 602 -35.71 10.51 8.52
C SER A 602 -34.26 10.07 8.76
N HIS A 603 -34.06 8.78 9.07
CA HIS A 603 -32.77 8.17 9.43
C HIS A 603 -32.48 6.99 8.48
N PRO A 604 -31.82 7.22 7.33
CA PRO A 604 -31.57 6.17 6.34
C PRO A 604 -30.63 5.08 6.87
N PHE A 605 -30.60 3.93 6.18
CA PHE A 605 -29.81 2.77 6.59
C PHE A 605 -28.31 3.13 6.80
N PRO A 606 -27.72 2.80 7.97
CA PRO A 606 -26.40 3.30 8.33
C PRO A 606 -25.26 2.56 7.63
N TYR A 607 -24.13 3.24 7.44
CA TYR A 607 -22.91 2.57 6.98
C TYR A 607 -22.46 1.48 7.99
N ILE A 608 -22.34 0.26 7.48
CA ILE A 608 -21.86 -0.90 8.24
C ILE A 608 -20.37 -1.09 7.94
N SER A 609 -19.51 -0.90 8.94
CA SER A 609 -18.06 -1.10 8.85
C SER A 609 -17.72 -2.55 8.50
N GLY A 610 -16.69 -2.73 7.66
CA GLY A 610 -16.12 -4.03 7.34
C GLY A 610 -15.64 -4.80 8.57
N LEU A 611 -15.68 -6.13 8.45
CA LEU A 611 -15.19 -7.13 9.42
C LEU A 611 -15.79 -7.04 10.84
N SER A 612 -16.76 -6.14 11.08
CA SER A 612 -17.40 -5.95 12.37
C SER A 612 -18.62 -6.84 12.53
N VAL A 613 -18.78 -7.43 13.71
CA VAL A 613 -20.04 -8.07 14.13
C VAL A 613 -21.05 -6.98 14.50
N ASN A 614 -22.29 -7.16 14.09
CA ASN A 614 -23.39 -6.24 14.33
C ASN A 614 -24.63 -7.06 14.73
N LEU A 615 -25.46 -6.51 15.62
CA LEU A 615 -26.80 -7.03 15.84
C LEU A 615 -27.76 -6.27 14.93
N ALA A 616 -28.52 -7.01 14.13
CA ALA A 616 -29.72 -6.52 13.45
C ALA A 616 -30.91 -6.79 14.38
N VAL A 617 -31.72 -5.77 14.66
CA VAL A 617 -32.78 -5.82 15.66
C VAL A 617 -34.07 -5.30 15.05
N LEU A 618 -35.11 -6.14 15.02
CA LEU A 618 -36.45 -5.73 14.61
C LEU A 618 -37.24 -5.27 15.84
N LEU A 619 -37.56 -3.98 15.86
CA LEU A 619 -38.34 -3.34 16.92
C LEU A 619 -39.78 -3.11 16.48
N LYS A 620 -40.66 -2.93 17.46
CA LYS A 620 -42.03 -2.47 17.30
C LYS A 620 -42.34 -1.37 18.32
N ASN A 621 -42.90 -0.26 17.85
CA ASN A 621 -43.45 0.76 18.74
C ASN A 621 -44.79 0.27 19.32
N PRO A 622 -44.94 0.13 20.65
CA PRO A 622 -46.16 -0.41 21.25
C PRO A 622 -47.38 0.52 21.15
N HIS A 623 -47.17 1.82 20.92
CA HIS A 623 -48.24 2.82 20.81
C HIS A 623 -48.78 2.98 19.39
N THR A 624 -47.90 2.94 18.37
CA THR A 624 -48.29 3.10 16.95
C THR A 624 -48.42 1.78 16.20
N GLY A 625 -47.89 0.68 16.75
CA GLY A 625 -47.82 -0.62 16.10
C GLY A 625 -46.77 -0.73 14.98
N ALA A 626 -46.11 0.37 14.62
CA ALA A 626 -45.10 0.41 13.56
C ALA A 626 -43.89 -0.47 13.88
N ARG A 627 -43.38 -1.20 12.89
CA ARG A 627 -42.09 -1.88 12.95
C ARG A 627 -40.97 -0.91 12.58
N GLN A 628 -39.79 -1.09 13.17
CA GLN A 628 -38.60 -0.30 12.90
C GLN A 628 -37.37 -1.22 12.96
N PHE A 629 -36.42 -1.07 12.03
CA PHE A 629 -35.13 -1.75 12.13
C PHE A 629 -34.17 -0.92 12.98
N ALA A 630 -33.33 -1.58 13.77
CA ALA A 630 -32.20 -0.94 14.43
C ALA A 630 -30.95 -1.83 14.36
N ARG A 631 -29.79 -1.17 14.32
CA ARG A 631 -28.47 -1.79 14.29
C ARG A 631 -27.69 -1.41 15.53
N VAL A 632 -27.07 -2.40 16.17
CA VAL A 632 -26.08 -2.20 17.24
C VAL A 632 -24.74 -2.74 16.77
N LYS A 633 -23.68 -1.91 16.75
CA LYS A 633 -22.32 -2.37 16.41
C LYS A 633 -21.68 -3.01 17.65
N VAL A 634 -21.03 -4.16 17.49
CA VAL A 634 -20.20 -4.74 18.56
C VAL A 634 -18.92 -3.90 18.71
N PRO A 635 -18.60 -3.40 19.93
CA PRO A 635 -17.47 -2.48 20.13
C PRO A 635 -16.13 -3.23 20.15
N THR A 636 -15.32 -3.05 19.11
CA THR A 636 -14.01 -3.71 18.94
C THR A 636 -12.91 -3.25 19.91
N ILE A 637 -13.18 -2.24 20.75
CA ILE A 637 -12.29 -1.78 21.83
C ILE A 637 -12.40 -2.65 23.10
N LEU A 638 -13.38 -3.56 23.15
CA LEU A 638 -13.55 -4.53 24.23
C LEU A 638 -13.24 -5.95 23.71
N PRO A 639 -12.75 -6.87 24.56
CA PRO A 639 -12.59 -8.28 24.18
C PRO A 639 -13.93 -8.87 23.73
N ARG A 640 -13.95 -9.47 22.54
CA ARG A 640 -15.19 -10.05 21.98
C ARG A 640 -15.64 -11.29 22.75
N PHE A 641 -14.72 -12.18 23.08
CA PHE A 641 -14.95 -13.23 24.06
C PHE A 641 -14.53 -12.72 25.43
N ILE A 642 -15.48 -12.55 26.33
CA ILE A 642 -15.28 -12.07 27.69
C ILE A 642 -14.97 -13.28 28.57
N ASP A 643 -13.80 -13.24 29.21
CA ASP A 643 -13.36 -14.28 30.16
C ASP A 643 -14.18 -14.25 31.46
N LEU A 644 -14.53 -15.44 31.94
CA LEU A 644 -15.29 -15.72 33.16
C LEU A 644 -14.48 -16.56 34.18
N GLY A 645 -13.29 -17.07 33.81
CA GLY A 645 -12.49 -17.95 34.67
C GLY A 645 -11.33 -18.70 34.00
N GLY A 646 -10.66 -18.10 33.02
CA GLY A 646 -9.53 -18.67 32.27
C GLY A 646 -9.90 -19.63 31.15
N THR A 647 -10.98 -20.42 31.31
CA THR A 647 -11.46 -21.37 30.28
C THR A 647 -12.93 -21.19 29.89
N ARG A 648 -13.69 -20.36 30.61
CA ARG A 648 -15.12 -20.11 30.34
C ARG A 648 -15.27 -18.71 29.73
N PHE A 649 -15.97 -18.63 28.60
CA PHE A 649 -16.12 -17.41 27.82
C PHE A 649 -17.58 -17.17 27.45
N VAL A 650 -17.99 -15.90 27.36
CA VAL A 650 -19.25 -15.47 26.73
C VAL A 650 -18.97 -14.49 25.61
N ALA A 651 -19.73 -14.55 24.53
CA ALA A 651 -19.64 -13.58 23.45
C ALA A 651 -20.24 -12.23 23.88
N ILE A 652 -19.55 -11.12 23.61
CA ILE A 652 -20.04 -9.78 23.96
C ILE A 652 -21.35 -9.45 23.24
N GLU A 653 -21.56 -9.98 22.04
CA GLU A 653 -22.84 -9.92 21.33
C GLU A 653 -23.99 -10.57 22.10
N ASP A 654 -23.79 -11.69 22.80
CA ASP A 654 -24.83 -12.31 23.66
C ASP A 654 -25.13 -11.43 24.87
N VAL A 655 -24.10 -10.80 25.45
CA VAL A 655 -24.24 -9.85 26.55
C VAL A 655 -25.00 -8.59 26.10
N ILE A 656 -24.77 -8.11 24.88
CA ILE A 656 -25.51 -6.98 24.28
C ILE A 656 -26.95 -7.39 23.96
N ALA A 657 -27.13 -8.54 23.29
CA ALA A 657 -28.42 -9.09 22.89
C ALA A 657 -29.35 -9.26 24.09
N ARG A 658 -28.82 -9.76 25.22
CA ARG A 658 -29.63 -9.92 26.43
C ARG A 658 -30.14 -8.60 26.99
N HIS A 659 -29.48 -7.47 26.74
CA HIS A 659 -29.85 -6.16 27.30
C HIS A 659 -30.46 -5.20 26.26
N LEU A 660 -30.95 -5.72 25.13
CA LEU A 660 -31.67 -4.94 24.11
C LEU A 660 -32.92 -4.21 24.66
N ASP A 661 -33.52 -4.73 25.74
CA ASP A 661 -34.61 -4.10 26.50
C ASP A 661 -34.18 -2.80 27.21
N GLN A 662 -32.91 -2.69 27.61
CA GLN A 662 -32.32 -1.48 28.19
C GLN A 662 -31.84 -0.51 27.11
N ILE A 663 -31.35 -1.04 25.98
CA ILE A 663 -30.89 -0.24 24.83
C ILE A 663 -32.06 0.45 24.13
N PHE A 664 -33.18 -0.25 23.93
CA PHE A 664 -34.36 0.23 23.21
C PHE A 664 -35.55 0.49 24.14
N GLY A 665 -35.30 1.18 25.25
CA GLY A 665 -36.29 1.49 26.28
C GLY A 665 -37.57 2.13 25.70
N GLY A 666 -38.72 1.51 25.96
CA GLY A 666 -40.03 1.94 25.45
C GLY A 666 -40.46 1.32 24.11
N MET A 667 -39.56 0.60 23.43
CA MET A 667 -39.88 -0.21 22.25
C MET A 667 -40.04 -1.69 22.65
N GLN A 668 -40.82 -2.45 21.89
CA GLN A 668 -40.85 -3.90 21.97
C GLN A 668 -39.81 -4.47 20.99
N VAL A 669 -38.79 -5.17 21.48
CA VAL A 669 -37.97 -6.04 20.63
C VAL A 669 -38.87 -7.18 20.13
N LEU A 670 -38.92 -7.37 18.81
CA LEU A 670 -39.61 -8.50 18.18
C LEU A 670 -38.65 -9.64 17.92
N GLU A 671 -37.52 -9.34 17.27
CA GLU A 671 -36.54 -10.33 16.81
C GLU A 671 -35.15 -9.72 16.69
N TRP A 672 -34.09 -10.51 16.74
CA TRP A 672 -32.72 -10.06 16.47
C TRP A 672 -31.84 -11.18 15.92
N THR A 673 -30.78 -10.81 15.19
CA THR A 673 -29.74 -11.74 14.70
C THR A 673 -28.36 -11.09 14.72
N THR A 674 -27.31 -11.89 14.68
CA THR A 674 -25.96 -11.40 14.37
C THR A 674 -25.71 -11.37 12.86
N PHE A 675 -25.04 -10.32 12.39
CA PHE A 675 -24.58 -10.22 11.00
C PHE A 675 -23.23 -9.49 10.90
N ARG A 676 -22.52 -9.74 9.81
CA ARG A 676 -21.18 -9.20 9.54
C ARG A 676 -21.01 -8.95 8.05
N VAL A 677 -20.40 -7.83 7.69
CA VAL A 677 -20.10 -7.51 6.28
C VAL A 677 -18.60 -7.51 6.03
N THR A 678 -18.18 -8.05 4.89
CA THR A 678 -16.83 -7.82 4.36
C THR A 678 -16.94 -6.75 3.28
N ARG A 679 -16.18 -5.66 3.42
CA ARG A 679 -16.08 -4.56 2.46
C ARG A 679 -14.61 -4.31 2.17
N ASN A 680 -14.28 -3.90 0.95
CA ASN A 680 -12.98 -3.28 0.71
C ASN A 680 -12.99 -1.85 1.27
N GLU A 681 -12.38 -1.65 2.44
CA GLU A 681 -12.32 -0.35 3.11
C GLU A 681 -11.17 0.54 2.59
N ASP A 682 -10.16 -0.05 1.91
CA ASP A 682 -9.00 0.67 1.37
C ASP A 682 -9.01 0.76 -0.18
N LEU A 683 -8.43 1.84 -0.72
CA LEU A 683 -8.23 1.99 -2.16
C LEU A 683 -6.91 1.34 -2.62
N GLU A 684 -6.77 0.04 -2.36
CA GLU A 684 -5.69 -0.75 -2.92
C GLU A 684 -5.83 -0.95 -4.43
N VAL A 685 -4.70 -0.74 -5.11
CA VAL A 685 -4.47 -1.03 -6.53
C VAL A 685 -3.76 -2.39 -6.61
N GLU A 686 -4.25 -3.31 -7.44
CA GLU A 686 -3.63 -4.64 -7.58
C GLU A 686 -2.24 -4.53 -8.26
N GLU A 687 -1.25 -5.27 -7.74
CA GLU A 687 0.15 -5.16 -8.17
C GLU A 687 0.52 -6.06 -9.36
N ASP A 688 -0.42 -6.79 -9.96
CA ASP A 688 -0.15 -7.71 -11.09
C ASP A 688 -0.74 -7.18 -12.42
N ASP A 689 -0.55 -7.89 -13.53
CA ASP A 689 -0.42 -7.26 -14.87
C ASP A 689 -1.71 -7.07 -15.69
N ALA A 690 -2.86 -7.59 -15.25
CA ALA A 690 -4.13 -7.47 -15.99
C ALA A 690 -4.70 -6.03 -16.08
N GLU A 691 -4.27 -5.10 -15.23
CA GLU A 691 -5.09 -3.93 -14.86
C GLU A 691 -4.66 -2.58 -15.46
N ASN A 692 -3.83 -2.57 -16.51
CA ASN A 692 -3.57 -1.36 -17.32
C ASN A 692 -4.87 -0.75 -17.93
N LEU A 693 -5.94 -1.54 -18.05
CA LEU A 693 -7.27 -1.07 -18.42
C LEU A 693 -8.08 -0.52 -17.23
N LEU A 694 -7.99 -1.14 -16.05
CA LEU A 694 -8.82 -0.77 -14.89
C LEU A 694 -8.42 0.58 -14.28
N PHE A 695 -7.13 0.92 -14.29
CA PHE A 695 -6.67 2.21 -13.76
C PHE A 695 -7.28 3.43 -14.51
N ALA A 696 -7.78 3.22 -15.73
CA ALA A 696 -8.57 4.21 -16.46
C ALA A 696 -10.05 4.20 -16.05
N LEU A 697 -10.68 3.03 -15.85
CA LEU A 697 -12.12 2.87 -15.62
C LEU A 697 -12.56 2.98 -14.16
N GLU A 698 -11.71 2.64 -13.18
CA GLU A 698 -11.99 2.84 -11.76
C GLU A 698 -12.42 4.27 -11.44
N LYS A 699 -11.85 5.23 -12.18
CA LYS A 699 -12.10 6.67 -12.08
C LYS A 699 -13.55 7.08 -12.35
N GLU A 700 -14.29 6.26 -13.10
CA GLU A 700 -15.69 6.49 -13.46
C GLU A 700 -16.64 5.72 -12.53
N LEU A 701 -16.25 4.51 -12.11
CA LEU A 701 -16.95 3.75 -11.06
C LEU A 701 -16.89 4.45 -9.68
N LEU A 702 -15.77 5.09 -9.33
CA LEU A 702 -15.57 5.84 -8.09
C LEU A 702 -16.54 7.01 -7.88
N ARG A 703 -17.28 7.45 -8.91
CA ARG A 703 -18.29 8.50 -8.81
C ARG A 703 -19.68 8.00 -8.37
N ARG A 704 -19.88 6.69 -8.22
CA ARG A 704 -21.19 6.10 -7.87
C ARG A 704 -21.40 5.95 -6.36
N LYS A 705 -21.71 7.09 -5.71
CA LYS A 705 -22.30 7.23 -4.36
C LYS A 705 -21.47 6.74 -3.16
N VAL A 706 -21.99 7.05 -1.97
CA VAL A 706 -21.49 6.69 -0.63
C VAL A 706 -21.53 5.17 -0.44
N GLY A 707 -20.45 4.61 0.09
CA GLY A 707 -20.38 3.21 0.56
C GLY A 707 -20.50 2.16 -0.55
N ARG A 708 -19.37 1.77 -1.17
CA ARG A 708 -19.31 0.62 -2.09
C ARG A 708 -20.02 -0.60 -1.47
N PRO A 709 -20.88 -1.34 -2.21
CA PRO A 709 -21.59 -2.50 -1.69
C PRO A 709 -20.61 -3.56 -1.15
N PRO A 710 -21.00 -4.38 -0.16
CA PRO A 710 -20.14 -5.43 0.36
C PRO A 710 -19.72 -6.45 -0.71
N VAL A 711 -18.65 -7.17 -0.40
CA VAL A 711 -18.19 -8.33 -1.15
C VAL A 711 -18.65 -9.65 -0.51
N ARG A 712 -19.08 -9.60 0.77
CA ARG A 712 -19.65 -10.72 1.53
C ARG A 712 -20.59 -10.20 2.61
N LEU A 713 -21.70 -10.89 2.84
CA LEU A 713 -22.53 -10.77 4.02
C LEU A 713 -22.53 -12.13 4.73
N GLU A 714 -22.21 -12.17 6.02
CA GLU A 714 -22.34 -13.33 6.90
C GLU A 714 -23.53 -13.10 7.83
N VAL A 715 -24.40 -14.10 7.98
CA VAL A 715 -25.60 -14.06 8.84
C VAL A 715 -25.76 -15.37 9.61
N GLN A 716 -26.42 -15.29 10.76
CA GLN A 716 -26.73 -16.45 11.60
C GLN A 716 -27.79 -17.35 10.92
N GLU A 717 -27.69 -18.67 11.09
CA GLU A 717 -28.56 -19.67 10.44
C GLU A 717 -30.06 -19.51 10.76
N ASP A 718 -30.39 -19.02 11.94
CA ASP A 718 -31.75 -18.76 12.44
C ASP A 718 -32.28 -17.34 12.11
N THR A 719 -31.62 -16.60 11.22
CA THR A 719 -32.04 -15.24 10.83
C THR A 719 -33.43 -15.21 10.19
N ASP A 720 -34.32 -14.38 10.75
CA ASP A 720 -35.66 -14.12 10.17
C ASP A 720 -35.56 -13.64 8.70
N PRO A 721 -36.33 -14.24 7.77
CA PRO A 721 -36.26 -13.90 6.35
C PRO A 721 -36.53 -12.43 6.01
N ALA A 722 -37.34 -11.70 6.79
CA ALA A 722 -37.60 -10.28 6.54
C ALA A 722 -36.45 -9.39 7.05
N ILE A 723 -35.69 -9.82 8.05
CA ILE A 723 -34.39 -9.20 8.39
C ILE A 723 -33.39 -9.47 7.26
N LEU A 724 -33.36 -10.69 6.71
CA LEU A 724 -32.43 -11.05 5.64
C LEU A 724 -32.71 -10.28 4.34
N GLU A 725 -33.97 -10.20 3.90
CA GLU A 725 -34.39 -9.43 2.72
C GLU A 725 -34.07 -7.93 2.88
N LEU A 726 -34.27 -7.37 4.07
CA LEU A 726 -33.90 -5.99 4.39
C LEU A 726 -32.38 -5.76 4.35
N LEU A 727 -31.58 -6.66 4.95
CA LEU A 727 -30.12 -6.57 4.90
C LEU A 727 -29.60 -6.72 3.46
N ALA A 728 -30.13 -7.66 2.68
CA ALA A 728 -29.71 -7.86 1.29
C ALA A 728 -29.98 -6.63 0.40
N SER A 729 -31.18 -6.05 0.53
CA SER A 729 -31.62 -4.90 -0.27
C SER A 729 -30.94 -3.58 0.13
N GLU A 730 -30.82 -3.26 1.42
CA GLU A 730 -30.16 -2.03 1.88
C GLU A 730 -28.63 -2.06 1.73
N LEU A 731 -28.02 -3.25 1.62
CA LEU A 731 -26.57 -3.40 1.37
C LEU A 731 -26.20 -3.51 -0.12
N ASP A 732 -27.17 -3.63 -1.04
CA ASP A 732 -26.96 -3.90 -2.47
C ASP A 732 -26.04 -5.13 -2.69
N ILE A 733 -26.42 -6.26 -2.08
CA ILE A 733 -25.69 -7.54 -2.14
C ILE A 733 -26.59 -8.66 -2.67
N SER A 734 -26.03 -9.53 -3.52
CA SER A 734 -26.79 -10.62 -4.14
C SER A 734 -26.88 -11.86 -3.23
N GLU A 735 -27.93 -12.66 -3.40
CA GLU A 735 -28.20 -13.87 -2.62
C GLU A 735 -27.01 -14.84 -2.55
N ARG A 736 -26.24 -14.99 -3.65
CA ARG A 736 -25.05 -15.85 -3.70
C ARG A 736 -23.83 -15.30 -2.94
N GLU A 737 -23.90 -14.06 -2.46
CA GLU A 737 -22.85 -13.41 -1.66
C GLU A 737 -23.22 -13.34 -0.17
N ILE A 738 -24.35 -13.96 0.20
CA ILE A 738 -24.83 -14.18 1.56
C ILE A 738 -24.36 -15.57 2.02
N PHE A 739 -23.69 -15.61 3.17
CA PHE A 739 -23.14 -16.81 3.79
C PHE A 739 -23.83 -17.02 5.12
N THR A 740 -24.80 -17.93 5.12
CA THR A 740 -25.60 -18.32 6.28
C THR A 740 -24.85 -19.40 7.07
N VAL A 741 -24.51 -19.15 8.34
CA VAL A 741 -23.71 -20.07 9.16
C VAL A 741 -24.17 -20.15 10.63
N PRO A 742 -23.90 -21.27 11.34
CA PRO A 742 -24.18 -21.40 12.77
C PRO A 742 -23.42 -20.40 13.66
N ALA A 743 -23.99 -20.04 14.81
CA ALA A 743 -23.39 -19.11 15.76
C ALA A 743 -22.22 -19.72 16.58
N PRO A 744 -21.18 -18.94 16.93
CA PRO A 744 -20.98 -17.52 16.63
C PRO A 744 -20.32 -17.27 15.27
N LEU A 745 -20.65 -16.14 14.64
CA LEU A 745 -19.97 -15.66 13.42
C LEU A 745 -18.47 -15.35 13.67
N ASP A 746 -17.71 -15.09 12.61
CA ASP A 746 -16.34 -14.53 12.70
C ASP A 746 -15.38 -15.34 13.60
N LEU A 747 -14.99 -16.54 13.16
CA LEU A 747 -14.15 -17.45 13.95
C LEU A 747 -12.71 -16.95 14.19
N ARG A 748 -12.32 -15.76 13.70
CA ARG A 748 -11.07 -15.09 14.12
C ARG A 748 -11.01 -14.87 15.63
N GLY A 749 -12.16 -14.74 16.29
CA GLY A 749 -12.22 -14.64 17.75
C GLY A 749 -11.58 -15.82 18.49
N LEU A 750 -11.45 -16.99 17.84
CA LEU A 750 -10.81 -18.18 18.40
C LEU A 750 -9.32 -18.00 18.69
N PHE A 751 -8.62 -16.98 18.14
CA PHE A 751 -7.26 -16.64 18.58
C PHE A 751 -7.19 -16.42 20.11
N THR A 752 -8.18 -15.73 20.70
CA THR A 752 -8.28 -15.51 22.15
C THR A 752 -8.35 -16.83 22.93
N LEU A 753 -9.03 -17.85 22.39
CA LEU A 753 -9.16 -19.15 23.04
C LEU A 753 -7.96 -20.07 22.76
N ALA A 754 -7.31 -19.94 21.61
CA ALA A 754 -6.09 -20.68 21.27
C ALA A 754 -4.88 -20.21 22.09
N ASP A 755 -4.87 -18.96 22.55
CA ASP A 755 -3.74 -18.36 23.28
C ASP A 755 -3.74 -18.65 24.80
N ILE A 756 -4.84 -19.17 25.38
CA ILE A 756 -4.98 -19.45 26.83
C ILE A 756 -3.88 -20.36 27.42
N ASP A 757 -3.65 -20.30 28.73
CA ASP A 757 -2.59 -21.05 29.41
C ASP A 757 -2.94 -22.55 29.61
N ARG A 758 -2.84 -23.32 28.52
CA ARG A 758 -3.05 -24.78 28.42
C ARG A 758 -2.02 -25.38 27.45
N GLU A 759 -0.75 -25.44 27.88
CA GLU A 759 0.38 -25.90 27.06
C GLU A 759 0.22 -27.34 26.56
N GLU A 760 -0.48 -28.20 27.30
CA GLU A 760 -0.76 -29.59 26.92
C GLU A 760 -1.73 -29.74 25.74
N LEU A 761 -2.39 -28.65 25.32
CA LEU A 761 -3.29 -28.60 24.16
C LEU A 761 -2.68 -27.83 22.97
N LYS A 762 -1.39 -27.49 23.02
CA LYS A 762 -0.64 -26.70 22.04
C LYS A 762 0.53 -27.50 21.44
N TYR A 763 1.22 -26.94 20.44
CA TYR A 763 2.49 -27.52 20.00
C TYR A 763 3.56 -27.39 21.11
N PRO A 764 4.28 -28.47 21.47
CA PRO A 764 5.30 -28.43 22.53
C PRO A 764 6.34 -27.33 22.31
N ALA A 765 6.58 -26.47 23.32
CA ALA A 765 7.50 -25.34 23.23
C ALA A 765 8.87 -25.68 22.60
N PHE A 766 9.16 -25.04 21.45
CA PHE A 766 10.44 -25.17 20.76
C PHE A 766 11.36 -23.97 21.07
N LEU A 767 12.60 -24.28 21.48
CA LEU A 767 13.66 -23.29 21.69
C LEU A 767 14.74 -23.45 20.61
N PRO A 768 14.93 -22.46 19.72
CA PRO A 768 15.88 -22.56 18.62
C PRO A 768 17.32 -22.41 19.11
N SER A 769 18.23 -23.21 18.56
CA SER A 769 19.65 -23.23 18.97
C SER A 769 20.49 -22.22 18.17
N THR A 770 21.66 -21.86 18.70
CA THR A 770 22.66 -21.16 17.88
C THR A 770 23.23 -22.12 16.83
N HIS A 771 23.45 -21.64 15.60
CA HIS A 771 24.01 -22.50 14.54
C HIS A 771 25.47 -22.89 14.88
N PRO A 772 25.88 -24.17 14.79
CA PRO A 772 27.18 -24.64 15.31
C PRO A 772 28.41 -24.02 14.62
N HIS A 773 28.28 -23.51 13.39
CA HIS A 773 29.35 -22.77 12.72
C HIS A 773 29.53 -21.32 13.21
N LEU A 774 28.62 -20.79 14.05
CA LEU A 774 28.76 -19.49 14.73
C LEU A 774 29.31 -19.66 16.14
N ALA A 775 28.87 -20.71 16.85
CA ALA A 775 29.43 -21.13 18.13
C ALA A 775 29.46 -22.66 18.22
N GLU A 776 30.65 -23.26 18.29
CA GLU A 776 30.82 -24.71 18.35
C GLU A 776 30.38 -25.30 19.73
N VAL A 777 30.20 -24.44 20.75
CA VAL A 777 29.64 -24.75 22.08
C VAL A 777 28.81 -23.55 22.57
N GLU A 778 27.65 -23.79 23.21
CA GLU A 778 26.91 -22.73 23.92
C GLU A 778 27.72 -22.28 25.16
N THR A 779 28.32 -21.09 25.12
CA THR A 779 29.08 -20.52 26.25
C THR A 779 28.47 -19.21 26.77
N ALA A 780 28.87 -18.79 27.97
CA ALA A 780 28.48 -17.50 28.55
C ALA A 780 29.11 -16.27 27.83
N ARG A 781 29.94 -16.47 26.79
CA ARG A 781 30.43 -15.39 25.92
C ARG A 781 29.68 -15.43 24.59
N PRO A 782 29.20 -14.29 24.07
CA PRO A 782 28.60 -14.23 22.73
C PRO A 782 29.57 -14.74 21.65
N ALA A 783 29.02 -15.29 20.57
CA ALA A 783 29.77 -15.65 19.37
C ALA A 783 30.45 -14.42 18.76
N ASP A 784 31.66 -14.60 18.22
CA ASP A 784 32.30 -13.64 17.32
C ASP A 784 31.93 -13.98 15.87
N MET A 785 30.94 -13.25 15.37
CA MET A 785 30.38 -13.42 14.03
C MET A 785 31.43 -13.19 12.94
N PHE A 786 32.35 -12.23 13.11
CA PHE A 786 33.35 -11.91 12.10
C PHE A 786 34.48 -12.95 12.07
N ALA A 787 34.88 -13.48 13.22
CA ALA A 787 35.85 -14.58 13.30
C ALA A 787 35.30 -15.87 12.66
N ALA A 788 34.03 -16.22 12.93
CA ALA A 788 33.36 -17.35 12.30
C ALA A 788 33.28 -17.20 10.77
N LEU A 789 32.76 -16.06 10.29
CA LEU A 789 32.57 -15.81 8.86
C LEU A 789 33.87 -15.56 8.08
N LYS A 790 34.99 -15.28 8.75
CA LYS A 790 36.33 -15.25 8.14
C LYS A 790 36.87 -16.66 7.86
N GLN A 791 36.35 -17.70 8.51
CA GLN A 791 36.71 -19.11 8.26
C GLN A 791 35.83 -19.77 7.19
N ARG A 792 34.49 -19.57 7.27
CA ARG A 792 33.52 -20.33 6.47
C ARG A 792 32.21 -19.56 6.28
N ASP A 793 31.54 -19.81 5.16
CA ASP A 793 30.14 -19.40 4.97
C ASP A 793 29.22 -20.18 5.93
N VAL A 794 28.09 -19.58 6.31
CA VAL A 794 27.08 -20.21 7.17
C VAL A 794 25.71 -20.09 6.53
N LEU A 795 25.05 -21.22 6.25
CA LEU A 795 23.63 -21.29 5.94
C LEU A 795 22.85 -21.41 7.25
N LEU A 796 21.84 -20.56 7.41
CA LEU A 796 20.88 -20.56 8.52
C LEU A 796 19.54 -21.07 8.01
N HIS A 797 18.84 -21.83 8.85
CA HIS A 797 17.49 -22.33 8.58
C HIS A 797 16.58 -21.95 9.76
N HIS A 798 15.89 -20.82 9.66
CA HIS A 798 14.86 -20.38 10.61
C HIS A 798 13.55 -21.16 10.40
N PRO A 799 12.73 -21.35 11.43
CA PRO A 799 12.94 -20.92 12.81
C PRO A 799 13.92 -21.80 13.59
N TYR A 800 14.41 -22.90 13.00
CA TYR A 800 15.19 -23.94 13.68
C TYR A 800 16.53 -23.46 14.25
N ASP A 801 17.23 -22.57 13.53
CA ASP A 801 18.34 -21.77 14.03
C ASP A 801 17.83 -20.43 14.60
N SER A 802 18.38 -20.01 15.73
CA SER A 802 17.96 -18.79 16.43
C SER A 802 18.35 -17.52 15.67
N PHE A 803 17.35 -16.77 15.19
CA PHE A 803 17.53 -15.44 14.59
C PHE A 803 18.26 -14.46 15.52
N ALA A 804 17.97 -14.53 16.83
CA ALA A 804 18.58 -13.67 17.84
C ALA A 804 20.09 -13.87 17.94
N THR A 805 20.57 -15.12 17.97
CA THR A 805 22.00 -15.43 18.10
C THR A 805 22.75 -15.52 16.75
N SER A 806 22.10 -15.13 15.65
CA SER A 806 22.68 -15.14 14.30
C SER A 806 22.49 -13.81 13.57
N VAL A 807 21.37 -13.61 12.88
CA VAL A 807 21.11 -12.43 12.03
C VAL A 807 21.00 -11.14 12.85
N GLN A 808 20.35 -11.18 14.02
CA GLN A 808 20.31 -10.03 14.92
C GLN A 808 21.70 -9.76 15.52
N ARG A 809 22.36 -10.80 16.04
CA ARG A 809 23.71 -10.71 16.63
C ARG A 809 24.76 -10.16 15.65
N PHE A 810 24.63 -10.46 14.35
CA PHE A 810 25.48 -9.91 13.29
C PHE A 810 25.40 -8.38 13.23
N VAL A 811 24.20 -7.80 13.30
CA VAL A 811 24.00 -6.34 13.27
C VAL A 811 24.40 -5.69 14.61
N GLU A 812 24.06 -6.30 15.74
CA GLU A 812 24.50 -5.84 17.07
C GLU A 812 26.03 -5.78 17.20
N GLN A 813 26.73 -6.86 16.80
CA GLN A 813 28.19 -6.88 16.85
C GLN A 813 28.78 -5.87 15.87
N ALA A 814 28.16 -5.66 14.69
CA ALA A 814 28.60 -4.64 13.75
C ALA A 814 28.43 -3.21 14.28
N ALA A 815 27.39 -2.94 15.07
CA ALA A 815 27.21 -1.66 15.74
C ALA A 815 28.27 -1.40 16.82
N GLN A 816 28.60 -2.44 17.59
CA GLN A 816 29.48 -2.36 18.77
C GLN A 816 30.98 -2.42 18.44
N ASP A 817 31.39 -3.05 17.34
CA ASP A 817 32.80 -3.22 16.96
C ASP A 817 33.43 -1.88 16.50
N PRO A 818 34.56 -1.43 17.08
CA PRO A 818 35.24 -0.19 16.66
C PRO A 818 35.92 -0.29 15.29
N HIS A 819 36.16 -1.49 14.76
CA HIS A 819 36.76 -1.71 13.44
C HIS A 819 35.74 -1.74 12.30
N VAL A 820 34.43 -1.70 12.59
CA VAL A 820 33.40 -1.60 11.55
C VAL A 820 33.25 -0.15 11.11
N LEU A 821 33.48 0.11 9.82
CA LEU A 821 33.43 1.45 9.23
C LEU A 821 32.05 1.77 8.66
N ALA A 822 31.32 0.77 8.16
CA ALA A 822 30.03 0.97 7.50
C ALA A 822 29.08 -0.23 7.63
N ILE A 823 27.78 0.05 7.64
CA ILE A 823 26.69 -0.94 7.59
C ILE A 823 25.71 -0.50 6.50
N LYS A 824 25.30 -1.41 5.60
CA LYS A 824 24.23 -1.20 4.62
C LYS A 824 23.14 -2.24 4.80
N GLN A 825 21.88 -1.85 4.97
CA GLN A 825 20.79 -2.79 5.21
C GLN A 825 19.48 -2.39 4.52
N THR A 826 18.74 -3.39 4.02
CA THR A 826 17.37 -3.23 3.53
C THR A 826 16.37 -3.48 4.66
N LEU A 827 15.41 -2.56 4.86
CA LEU A 827 14.40 -2.63 5.90
C LEU A 827 13.00 -2.77 5.28
N TYR A 828 12.37 -3.91 5.55
CA TYR A 828 11.01 -4.25 5.11
C TYR A 828 10.27 -4.89 6.30
N ARG A 829 9.22 -4.20 6.79
CA ARG A 829 8.34 -4.64 7.89
C ARG A 829 9.07 -5.09 9.17
N THR A 830 9.78 -4.16 9.80
CA THR A 830 10.17 -4.29 11.21
C THR A 830 8.95 -4.21 12.13
N SER A 831 9.09 -4.59 13.41
CA SER A 831 8.04 -4.48 14.43
C SER A 831 8.19 -3.21 15.26
N GLY A 832 7.11 -2.77 15.94
CA GLY A 832 7.05 -1.58 16.83
C GLY A 832 8.36 -1.22 17.50
N ASP A 833 8.82 -2.13 18.37
CA ASP A 833 10.19 -2.21 18.87
C ASP A 833 10.98 -3.19 17.99
N SER A 834 12.22 -2.85 17.62
CA SER A 834 13.06 -3.67 16.74
C SER A 834 14.55 -3.48 17.04
N PRO A 835 15.23 -4.48 17.66
CA PRO A 835 16.66 -4.42 17.97
C PRO A 835 17.57 -4.17 16.77
N ILE A 836 17.10 -4.44 15.55
CA ILE A 836 17.81 -4.12 14.30
C ILE A 836 17.84 -2.61 14.06
N ILE A 837 16.74 -1.89 14.32
CA ILE A 837 16.69 -0.43 14.23
C ILE A 837 17.57 0.19 15.31
N ASP A 838 17.47 -0.31 16.54
CA ASP A 838 18.25 0.17 17.68
C ASP A 838 19.77 0.02 17.43
N ALA A 839 20.21 -1.14 16.94
CA ALA A 839 21.62 -1.36 16.57
C ALA A 839 22.08 -0.48 15.39
N LEU A 840 21.23 -0.17 14.42
CA LEU A 840 21.57 0.77 13.33
C LEU A 840 21.68 2.23 13.82
N VAL A 841 20.88 2.61 14.83
CA VAL A 841 20.97 3.89 15.53
C VAL A 841 22.27 3.97 16.36
N GLU A 842 22.58 2.94 17.17
CA GLU A 842 23.85 2.85 17.91
C GLU A 842 25.07 2.94 16.98
N ALA A 843 25.03 2.26 15.83
CA ALA A 843 26.11 2.29 14.85
C ALA A 843 26.37 3.71 14.29
N ALA A 844 25.33 4.45 13.93
CA ALA A 844 25.44 5.81 13.42
C ALA A 844 25.92 6.79 14.50
N GLN A 845 25.40 6.68 15.73
CA GLN A 845 25.87 7.47 16.88
C GLN A 845 27.34 7.17 17.24
N ALA A 846 27.81 5.94 17.00
CA ALA A 846 29.22 5.55 17.10
C ALA A 846 30.08 6.01 15.90
N GLY A 847 29.56 6.86 15.00
CA GLY A 847 30.27 7.46 13.87
C GLY A 847 30.40 6.57 12.63
N LYS A 848 29.76 5.39 12.60
CA LYS A 848 29.82 4.47 11.46
C LYS A 848 28.95 4.97 10.30
N GLN A 849 29.36 4.68 9.07
CA GLN A 849 28.59 5.03 7.88
C GLN A 849 27.42 4.05 7.67
N VAL A 850 26.23 4.40 8.15
CA VAL A 850 25.03 3.55 8.06
C VAL A 850 24.14 3.97 6.89
N LEU A 851 23.79 3.01 6.02
CA LEU A 851 22.81 3.15 4.94
C LEU A 851 21.60 2.25 5.23
N ALA A 852 20.41 2.83 5.33
CA ALA A 852 19.15 2.10 5.50
C ALA A 852 18.23 2.31 4.30
N LEU A 853 17.95 1.25 3.54
CA LEU A 853 17.00 1.29 2.42
C LEU A 853 15.60 0.90 2.92
N VAL A 854 14.70 1.88 3.02
CA VAL A 854 13.37 1.72 3.67
C VAL A 854 12.25 1.70 2.63
N GLU A 855 11.43 0.65 2.66
CA GLU A 855 10.20 0.56 1.87
C GLU A 855 9.02 1.22 2.61
N ILE A 856 8.61 2.42 2.20
CA ILE A 856 7.45 3.10 2.81
C ILE A 856 6.15 2.36 2.47
N LYS A 857 5.98 1.83 1.26
CA LYS A 857 4.71 1.30 0.73
C LYS A 857 4.40 -0.14 1.15
N ALA A 858 4.74 -0.51 2.38
CA ALA A 858 4.43 -1.82 2.95
C ALA A 858 3.08 -1.75 3.67
N ARG A 859 2.08 -2.54 3.22
CA ARG A 859 0.70 -2.50 3.77
C ARG A 859 0.69 -2.56 5.29
N PHE A 860 -0.20 -1.80 5.90
CA PHE A 860 -0.49 -1.69 7.34
C PHE A 860 0.64 -1.11 8.23
N ASP A 861 1.91 -1.25 7.83
CA ASP A 861 3.06 -0.73 8.59
C ASP A 861 3.50 0.69 8.19
N GLU A 862 2.83 1.35 7.23
CA GLU A 862 3.31 2.61 6.63
C GLU A 862 3.64 3.71 7.66
N GLN A 863 2.78 3.89 8.67
CA GLN A 863 3.04 4.86 9.76
C GLN A 863 4.25 4.48 10.62
N ALA A 864 4.51 3.19 10.79
CA ALA A 864 5.65 2.70 11.57
C ALA A 864 6.95 2.84 10.76
N ASN A 865 6.94 2.48 9.48
CA ASN A 865 8.06 2.71 8.56
C ASN A 865 8.43 4.20 8.45
N ILE A 866 7.44 5.11 8.42
CA ILE A 866 7.68 6.56 8.44
C ILE A 866 8.28 7.02 9.78
N ARG A 867 7.88 6.43 10.91
CA ARG A 867 8.51 6.74 12.22
C ARG A 867 9.96 6.27 12.27
N TRP A 868 10.25 5.01 11.93
CA TRP A 868 11.63 4.48 11.94
C TRP A 868 12.52 5.21 10.94
N ALA A 869 12.02 5.57 9.76
CA ALA A 869 12.78 6.37 8.80
C ALA A 869 13.26 7.70 9.42
N ARG A 870 12.38 8.42 10.13
CA ARG A 870 12.77 9.64 10.87
C ARG A 870 13.74 9.35 12.02
N THR A 871 13.50 8.32 12.82
CA THR A 871 14.40 7.94 13.93
C THR A 871 15.81 7.59 13.43
N LEU A 872 15.92 6.95 12.26
CA LEU A 872 17.18 6.66 11.59
C LEU A 872 17.82 7.95 11.04
N GLU A 873 17.07 8.79 10.32
CA GLU A 873 17.55 10.09 9.82
C GLU A 873 18.07 11.00 10.96
N GLU A 874 17.33 11.09 12.07
CA GLU A 874 17.68 11.86 13.28
C GLU A 874 18.94 11.32 13.98
N ALA A 875 19.21 10.00 13.88
CA ALA A 875 20.43 9.37 14.37
C ALA A 875 21.64 9.52 13.43
N GLY A 876 21.48 10.13 12.25
CA GLY A 876 22.54 10.29 11.26
C GLY A 876 22.69 9.11 10.29
N VAL A 877 21.73 8.19 10.24
CA VAL A 877 21.67 7.13 9.23
C VAL A 877 21.26 7.74 7.89
N HIS A 878 21.97 7.40 6.82
CA HIS A 878 21.56 7.76 5.46
C HIS A 878 20.38 6.87 5.03
N VAL A 879 19.16 7.34 5.26
CA VAL A 879 17.94 6.67 4.80
C VAL A 879 17.74 6.92 3.31
N VAL A 880 17.52 5.84 2.56
CA VAL A 880 17.15 5.89 1.14
C VAL A 880 15.80 5.22 0.98
N TYR A 881 14.91 5.88 0.25
CA TYR A 881 13.61 5.32 -0.14
C TYR A 881 13.77 4.64 -1.50
N GLY A 882 13.16 3.45 -1.66
CA GLY A 882 13.40 2.55 -2.79
C GLY A 882 13.21 3.16 -4.19
N VAL A 883 13.85 2.53 -5.20
CA VAL A 883 13.87 2.97 -6.61
C VAL A 883 12.46 3.27 -7.12
N MET A 884 12.23 4.49 -7.63
CA MET A 884 10.88 4.93 -8.02
C MET A 884 10.20 3.95 -8.99
N GLY A 885 9.08 3.39 -8.56
CA GLY A 885 8.25 2.49 -9.36
C GLY A 885 8.43 1.00 -9.04
N LEU A 886 9.50 0.63 -8.34
CA LEU A 886 9.75 -0.72 -7.84
C LEU A 886 9.56 -0.76 -6.32
N LYS A 887 9.08 -1.89 -5.78
CA LYS A 887 9.14 -2.15 -4.33
C LYS A 887 10.41 -2.91 -3.98
N THR A 888 11.10 -2.54 -2.90
CA THR A 888 12.28 -3.32 -2.46
C THR A 888 11.86 -4.44 -1.53
N HIS A 889 12.14 -5.69 -1.92
CA HIS A 889 11.71 -6.90 -1.18
C HIS A 889 12.82 -7.94 -1.01
N CYS A 890 14.02 -7.72 -1.58
CA CYS A 890 15.23 -8.41 -1.16
C CYS A 890 15.61 -8.07 0.29
N LYS A 891 16.23 -9.04 0.99
CA LYS A 891 16.64 -8.87 2.40
C LYS A 891 18.15 -9.04 2.53
N LEU A 892 18.83 -7.91 2.54
CA LEU A 892 20.28 -7.78 2.49
C LEU A 892 20.78 -6.98 3.69
N SER A 893 21.85 -7.43 4.32
CA SER A 893 22.65 -6.66 5.27
C SER A 893 24.11 -6.85 4.91
N MET A 894 24.91 -5.78 4.96
CA MET A 894 26.33 -5.83 4.63
C MET A 894 27.12 -4.94 5.59
N VAL A 895 28.20 -5.49 6.12
CA VAL A 895 29.10 -4.83 7.06
C VAL A 895 30.47 -4.70 6.42
N VAL A 896 31.09 -3.52 6.52
CA VAL A 896 32.45 -3.24 6.05
C VAL A 896 33.34 -3.01 7.26
N ARG A 897 34.37 -3.85 7.41
CA ARG A 897 35.27 -3.90 8.57
C ARG A 897 36.72 -3.70 8.13
N GLU A 898 37.48 -2.96 8.91
CA GLU A 898 38.93 -2.84 8.77
C GLU A 898 39.60 -4.05 9.46
N GLU A 899 40.34 -4.84 8.69
CA GLU A 899 41.13 -5.98 9.17
C GLU A 899 42.63 -5.68 8.97
N PRO A 900 43.55 -6.41 9.64
CA PRO A 900 44.99 -6.32 9.35
C PRO A 900 45.37 -6.65 7.89
N ASP A 901 44.52 -7.39 7.17
CA ASP A 901 44.64 -7.67 5.73
C ASP A 901 43.91 -6.66 4.81
N GLY A 902 43.39 -5.56 5.36
CA GLY A 902 42.69 -4.48 4.63
C GLY A 902 41.18 -4.46 4.86
N LEU A 903 40.43 -3.77 4.01
CA LEU A 903 38.97 -3.70 4.12
C LEU A 903 38.32 -5.03 3.73
N ARG A 904 37.61 -5.65 4.66
CA ARG A 904 36.82 -6.87 4.47
C ARG A 904 35.33 -6.56 4.50
N ARG A 905 34.56 -7.30 3.73
CA ARG A 905 33.09 -7.21 3.70
C ARG A 905 32.49 -8.51 4.18
N TYR A 906 31.40 -8.39 4.93
CA TYR A 906 30.57 -9.48 5.41
C TYR A 906 29.13 -9.20 4.99
N ALA A 907 28.38 -10.21 4.58
CA ALA A 907 27.00 -10.04 4.11
C ALA A 907 26.05 -11.10 4.66
N HIS A 908 24.80 -10.71 4.87
CA HIS A 908 23.63 -11.57 5.04
C HIS A 908 22.71 -11.43 3.82
N ILE A 909 22.25 -12.55 3.27
CA ILE A 909 21.25 -12.62 2.20
C ILE A 909 20.16 -13.58 2.64
N GLY A 910 18.95 -13.07 2.90
CA GLY A 910 17.82 -13.85 3.44
C GLY A 910 16.62 -13.97 2.50
N THR A 911 15.88 -15.06 2.64
CA THR A 911 14.53 -15.23 2.06
C THR A 911 13.50 -14.41 2.85
N GLY A 912 13.69 -14.34 4.17
CA GLY A 912 12.82 -13.74 5.18
C GLY A 912 13.17 -12.32 5.63
N ASN A 913 12.23 -11.68 6.33
CA ASN A 913 12.36 -10.31 6.85
C ASN A 913 13.21 -10.23 8.13
N TYR A 914 13.79 -9.04 8.38
CA TYR A 914 14.53 -8.74 9.62
C TYR A 914 13.60 -8.48 10.82
N ASN A 915 12.74 -9.45 11.14
CA ASN A 915 11.68 -9.31 12.16
C ASN A 915 11.70 -10.53 13.12
N PRO A 916 12.14 -10.35 14.39
CA PRO A 916 12.25 -11.45 15.35
C PRO A 916 10.94 -12.16 15.72
N LYS A 917 9.77 -11.57 15.42
CA LYS A 917 8.47 -12.20 15.65
C LYS A 917 8.13 -13.18 14.52
N THR A 918 8.26 -12.75 13.25
CA THR A 918 8.00 -13.65 12.12
C THR A 918 9.03 -14.77 12.02
N ALA A 919 10.30 -14.52 12.37
CA ALA A 919 11.37 -15.52 12.38
C ALA A 919 11.19 -16.68 13.41
N ARG A 920 10.08 -16.71 14.15
CA ARG A 920 9.65 -17.85 15.00
C ARG A 920 8.45 -18.62 14.44
N LEU A 921 7.77 -18.07 13.43
CA LEU A 921 6.51 -18.57 12.86
C LEU A 921 6.65 -18.91 11.36
N TYR A 922 7.68 -18.37 10.69
CA TYR A 922 7.97 -18.54 9.28
C TYR A 922 9.24 -19.38 9.13
N GLU A 923 9.23 -20.33 8.21
CA GLU A 923 10.43 -21.04 7.76
C GLU A 923 11.17 -20.18 6.74
N ASP A 924 12.45 -19.94 6.95
CA ASP A 924 13.25 -19.03 6.12
C ASP A 924 14.73 -19.44 6.12
N MET A 925 15.42 -19.22 5.00
CA MET A 925 16.85 -19.46 4.88
C MET A 925 17.65 -18.16 4.77
N GLY A 926 18.87 -18.16 5.32
CA GLY A 926 19.78 -17.02 5.30
C GLY A 926 21.23 -17.44 5.07
N LEU A 927 21.91 -16.84 4.10
CA LEU A 927 23.35 -17.02 3.89
C LEU A 927 24.11 -15.88 4.58
N LEU A 928 24.92 -16.21 5.59
CA LEU A 928 25.99 -15.35 6.10
C LEU A 928 27.31 -15.72 5.41
N THR A 929 28.05 -14.72 4.92
CA THR A 929 29.26 -14.93 4.11
C THR A 929 30.28 -13.78 4.21
N SER A 930 31.57 -14.08 4.03
CA SER A 930 32.62 -13.10 3.71
C SER A 930 33.24 -13.32 2.31
N ASN A 931 32.55 -14.07 1.45
CA ASN A 931 33.00 -14.39 0.10
C ASN A 931 33.16 -13.09 -0.73
N PRO A 932 34.36 -12.81 -1.30
CA PRO A 932 34.62 -11.55 -1.96
C PRO A 932 33.78 -11.33 -3.22
N VAL A 933 33.33 -12.41 -3.90
CA VAL A 933 32.48 -12.29 -5.09
C VAL A 933 31.05 -11.92 -4.70
N VAL A 934 30.48 -12.63 -3.73
CA VAL A 934 29.10 -12.38 -3.25
C VAL A 934 28.99 -11.00 -2.59
N THR A 935 29.97 -10.61 -1.76
CA THR A 935 29.96 -9.30 -1.10
C THR A 935 30.27 -8.12 -2.04
N GLU A 936 30.92 -8.35 -3.18
CA GLU A 936 31.07 -7.35 -4.25
C GLU A 936 29.74 -7.17 -5.01
N ASP A 937 29.05 -8.25 -5.36
CA ASP A 937 27.72 -8.17 -5.99
C ASP A 937 26.68 -7.48 -5.06
N VAL A 938 26.68 -7.80 -3.76
CA VAL A 938 25.83 -7.12 -2.77
C VAL A 938 26.20 -5.63 -2.64
N ALA A 939 27.50 -5.29 -2.62
CA ALA A 939 27.93 -3.88 -2.60
C ALA A 939 27.49 -3.12 -3.86
N ARG A 940 27.59 -3.74 -5.04
CA ARG A 940 27.11 -3.22 -6.33
C ARG A 940 25.62 -2.96 -6.31
N LEU A 941 24.83 -3.91 -5.80
CA LEU A 941 23.38 -3.77 -5.70
C LEU A 941 22.99 -2.64 -4.74
N PHE A 942 23.63 -2.52 -3.58
CA PHE A 942 23.39 -1.36 -2.70
C PHE A 942 23.75 -0.03 -3.37
N ASN A 943 24.83 0.03 -4.16
CA ASN A 943 25.21 1.23 -4.90
C ASN A 943 24.21 1.54 -6.03
N HIS A 944 23.63 0.53 -6.68
CA HIS A 944 22.56 0.71 -7.67
C HIS A 944 21.28 1.25 -7.01
N LEU A 945 20.88 0.66 -5.88
CA LEU A 945 19.69 1.06 -5.11
C LEU A 945 19.81 2.46 -4.49
N SER A 946 21.01 2.92 -4.19
CA SER A 946 21.28 4.31 -3.77
C SER A 946 21.54 5.27 -4.94
N GLY A 947 21.27 4.87 -6.19
CA GLY A 947 21.42 5.71 -7.39
C GLY A 947 22.85 6.04 -7.81
N MET A 948 23.86 5.39 -7.22
CA MET A 948 25.29 5.64 -7.47
C MET A 948 25.79 5.00 -8.78
N THR A 949 25.11 3.98 -9.30
CA THR A 949 25.47 3.31 -10.56
C THR A 949 24.25 2.75 -11.30
N GLN A 950 24.38 2.61 -12.62
CA GLN A 950 23.43 1.89 -13.49
C GLN A 950 23.97 0.51 -13.91
N GLU A 951 25.09 0.05 -13.35
CA GLU A 951 25.64 -1.28 -13.62
C GLU A 951 24.76 -2.38 -12.98
N THR A 952 24.12 -3.20 -13.82
CA THR A 952 23.19 -4.28 -13.42
C THR A 952 23.78 -5.68 -13.60
N ARG A 953 25.09 -5.79 -13.80
CA ARG A 953 25.79 -7.08 -13.99
C ARG A 953 26.37 -7.60 -12.67
N TYR A 954 25.97 -8.81 -12.32
CA TYR A 954 26.35 -9.55 -11.12
C TYR A 954 26.93 -10.92 -11.52
N ARG A 955 27.70 -11.58 -10.65
CA ARG A 955 28.36 -12.88 -10.93
C ARG A 955 27.69 -14.05 -10.22
N ARG A 956 27.26 -13.83 -8.99
CA ARG A 956 26.70 -14.82 -8.06
C ARG A 956 25.24 -14.55 -7.72
N LEU A 957 24.73 -13.36 -8.02
CA LEU A 957 23.34 -12.96 -7.82
C LEU A 957 22.56 -12.93 -9.15
N LEU A 958 21.29 -13.31 -9.10
CA LEU A 958 20.27 -12.88 -10.08
C LEU A 958 19.37 -11.84 -9.40
N VAL A 959 19.05 -10.74 -10.09
CA VAL A 959 18.40 -9.56 -9.49
C VAL A 959 17.21 -9.09 -10.34
N ALA A 960 16.03 -8.99 -9.73
CA ALA A 960 14.84 -8.42 -10.38
C ALA A 960 14.94 -6.88 -10.45
N PRO A 961 14.42 -6.22 -11.51
CA PRO A 961 13.38 -6.73 -12.41
C PRO A 961 13.86 -7.30 -13.76
N HIS A 962 15.15 -7.61 -13.93
CA HIS A 962 15.68 -8.05 -15.24
C HIS A 962 16.36 -9.42 -15.24
N GLY A 963 17.05 -9.80 -14.15
CA GLY A 963 17.95 -10.96 -14.16
C GLY A 963 17.31 -12.29 -13.72
N ILE A 964 16.24 -12.28 -12.92
CA ILE A 964 15.71 -13.52 -12.31
C ILE A 964 14.93 -14.36 -13.33
N ARG A 965 13.97 -13.78 -14.08
CA ARG A 965 13.18 -14.55 -15.07
C ARG A 965 14.10 -15.20 -16.11
N THR A 966 14.92 -14.40 -16.80
CA THR A 966 15.84 -14.90 -17.83
C THR A 966 16.82 -15.92 -17.27
N GLY A 967 17.48 -15.63 -16.15
CA GLY A 967 18.45 -16.57 -15.56
C GLY A 967 17.83 -17.89 -15.09
N LEU A 968 16.56 -17.91 -14.69
CA LEU A 968 15.85 -19.17 -14.39
C LEU A 968 15.49 -19.93 -15.68
N ILE A 969 15.05 -19.25 -16.74
CA ILE A 969 14.76 -19.89 -18.04
C ILE A 969 16.04 -20.47 -18.66
N ASP A 970 17.17 -19.75 -18.58
CA ASP A 970 18.48 -20.23 -19.05
C ASP A 970 18.92 -21.53 -18.32
N LEU A 971 18.66 -21.62 -17.00
CA LEU A 971 18.93 -22.81 -16.21
C LEU A 971 17.98 -23.97 -16.55
N ILE A 972 16.70 -23.69 -16.80
CA ILE A 972 15.73 -24.69 -17.27
C ILE A 972 16.16 -25.27 -18.63
N ARG A 973 16.61 -24.41 -19.56
CA ARG A 973 17.16 -24.84 -20.87
C ARG A 973 18.43 -25.67 -20.72
N ALA A 974 19.34 -25.30 -19.81
CA ALA A 974 20.54 -26.10 -19.54
C ALA A 974 20.21 -27.53 -19.08
N GLU A 975 19.14 -27.73 -18.29
CA GLU A 975 18.68 -29.08 -17.91
C GLU A 975 18.08 -29.86 -19.10
N ILE A 976 17.40 -29.19 -20.05
CA ILE A 976 16.95 -29.81 -21.31
C ILE A 976 18.16 -30.29 -22.13
N ASP A 977 19.17 -29.45 -22.30
CA ASP A 977 20.40 -29.81 -23.03
C ASP A 977 21.15 -30.96 -22.35
N HIS A 978 21.18 -30.97 -21.02
CA HIS A 978 21.75 -32.06 -20.25
C HIS A 978 20.97 -33.37 -20.43
N HIS A 979 19.63 -33.32 -20.43
CA HIS A 979 18.80 -34.50 -20.69
C HIS A 979 18.99 -35.04 -22.11
N ARG A 980 18.96 -34.16 -23.13
CA ARG A 980 19.22 -34.50 -24.54
C ARG A 980 20.61 -35.12 -24.75
N ALA A 981 21.62 -34.65 -24.02
CA ALA A 981 22.97 -35.20 -24.01
C ALA A 981 23.12 -36.50 -23.17
N GLY A 982 22.04 -37.05 -22.60
CA GLY A 982 22.07 -38.25 -21.76
C GLY A 982 22.77 -38.06 -20.41
N ARG A 983 22.89 -36.82 -19.94
CA ARG A 983 23.52 -36.44 -18.66
C ARG A 983 22.44 -36.34 -17.55
N PRO A 984 22.82 -36.41 -16.27
CA PRO A 984 21.87 -36.22 -15.16
C PRO A 984 21.21 -34.84 -15.21
N ALA A 985 19.89 -34.83 -15.36
CA ALA A 985 19.08 -33.61 -15.48
C ALA A 985 17.85 -33.70 -14.56
N GLY A 986 17.40 -32.55 -14.05
CA GLY A 986 16.25 -32.43 -13.17
C GLY A 986 16.20 -31.09 -12.45
N ILE A 987 14.99 -30.56 -12.31
CA ILE A 987 14.70 -29.21 -11.80
C ILE A 987 13.92 -29.34 -10.49
N ARG A 988 14.34 -28.65 -9.42
CA ARG A 988 13.60 -28.57 -8.16
C ARG A 988 13.46 -27.13 -7.70
N ILE A 989 12.24 -26.70 -7.40
CA ILE A 989 11.93 -25.31 -7.00
C ILE A 989 10.99 -25.32 -5.80
N LYS A 990 11.35 -24.57 -4.75
CA LYS A 990 10.50 -24.25 -3.60
C LYS A 990 10.15 -22.77 -3.66
N VAL A 991 8.85 -22.44 -3.66
CA VAL A 991 8.35 -21.04 -3.63
C VAL A 991 7.02 -20.94 -2.88
N ASN A 992 6.64 -19.74 -2.46
CA ASN A 992 5.33 -19.51 -1.85
C ASN A 992 4.21 -19.45 -2.88
N SER A 993 4.51 -19.09 -4.12
CA SER A 993 3.56 -19.14 -5.23
C SER A 993 4.27 -19.25 -6.58
N ALA A 994 3.60 -19.93 -7.51
CA ALA A 994 4.01 -20.12 -8.89
C ALA A 994 2.85 -19.71 -9.82
N VAL A 995 3.05 -18.62 -10.57
CA VAL A 995 2.06 -17.96 -11.42
C VAL A 995 2.66 -17.53 -12.76
N ASP A 996 3.94 -17.10 -12.77
CA ASP A 996 4.61 -16.47 -13.91
C ASP A 996 4.67 -17.36 -15.16
N GLU A 997 3.91 -17.00 -16.19
CA GLU A 997 3.69 -17.81 -17.39
C GLU A 997 4.98 -18.16 -18.11
N ASP A 998 5.90 -17.20 -18.32
CA ASP A 998 7.17 -17.43 -19.03
C ASP A 998 8.05 -18.51 -18.36
N VAL A 999 8.12 -18.53 -17.02
CA VAL A 999 8.88 -19.55 -16.28
C VAL A 999 8.13 -20.88 -16.25
N LEU A 1000 6.81 -20.86 -16.07
CA LEU A 1000 6.01 -22.08 -16.04
C LEU A 1000 5.96 -22.77 -17.42
N ASP A 1001 5.99 -22.02 -18.51
CA ASP A 1001 6.06 -22.53 -19.87
C ASP A 1001 7.41 -23.15 -20.18
N ALA A 1002 8.51 -22.56 -19.70
CA ALA A 1002 9.82 -23.21 -19.74
C ALA A 1002 9.82 -24.56 -18.99
N LEU A 1003 9.12 -24.67 -17.85
CA LEU A 1003 8.96 -25.92 -17.11
C LEU A 1003 8.06 -26.94 -17.85
N TYR A 1004 7.01 -26.51 -18.55
CA TYR A 1004 6.22 -27.37 -19.42
C TYR A 1004 7.07 -27.93 -20.58
N VAL A 1005 7.83 -27.08 -21.28
CA VAL A 1005 8.75 -27.54 -22.33
C VAL A 1005 9.79 -28.50 -21.76
N ALA A 1006 10.36 -28.24 -20.59
CA ALA A 1006 11.31 -29.14 -19.94
C ALA A 1006 10.68 -30.53 -19.65
N SER A 1007 9.45 -30.57 -19.14
CA SER A 1007 8.71 -31.82 -18.94
C SER A 1007 8.45 -32.56 -20.26
N GLN A 1008 8.05 -31.86 -21.32
CA GLN A 1008 7.86 -32.45 -22.66
C GLN A 1008 9.17 -33.01 -23.25
N GLN A 1009 10.33 -32.47 -22.86
CA GLN A 1009 11.65 -32.97 -23.22
C GLN A 1009 12.17 -34.10 -22.29
N GLY A 1010 11.37 -34.57 -21.32
CA GLY A 1010 11.72 -35.66 -20.41
C GLY A 1010 12.44 -35.25 -19.12
N VAL A 1011 12.63 -33.95 -18.86
CA VAL A 1011 13.27 -33.46 -17.63
C VAL A 1011 12.31 -33.63 -16.44
N PRO A 1012 12.71 -34.28 -15.33
CA PRO A 1012 11.89 -34.35 -14.12
C PRO A 1012 11.86 -33.00 -13.39
N VAL A 1013 10.67 -32.58 -12.96
CA VAL A 1013 10.43 -31.29 -12.30
C VAL A 1013 9.69 -31.49 -10.98
N ASP A 1014 10.32 -31.12 -9.87
CA ASP A 1014 9.74 -31.17 -8.51
C ASP A 1014 9.43 -29.73 -8.01
N LEU A 1015 8.15 -29.37 -7.90
CA LEU A 1015 7.71 -28.04 -7.45
C LEU A 1015 7.08 -28.09 -6.05
N TRP A 1016 7.76 -27.51 -5.06
CA TRP A 1016 7.27 -27.35 -3.69
C TRP A 1016 6.60 -25.98 -3.53
N VAL A 1017 5.27 -25.94 -3.69
CA VAL A 1017 4.49 -24.69 -3.76
C VAL A 1017 3.41 -24.69 -2.67
N ARG A 1018 3.68 -23.95 -1.58
CA ARG A 1018 2.78 -23.96 -0.42
C ARG A 1018 1.50 -23.13 -0.58
N GLY A 1019 1.53 -22.09 -1.43
CA GLY A 1019 0.40 -21.22 -1.72
C GLY A 1019 -0.22 -21.51 -3.09
N ILE A 1020 -0.31 -20.47 -3.94
CA ILE A 1020 -0.89 -20.52 -5.28
C ILE A 1020 0.04 -21.27 -6.24
N CYS A 1021 -0.50 -22.23 -7.00
CA CYS A 1021 0.13 -22.79 -8.19
C CYS A 1021 -0.84 -22.70 -9.37
N THR A 1022 -0.45 -22.09 -10.49
CA THR A 1022 -1.23 -22.10 -11.76
C THR A 1022 -0.75 -23.19 -12.73
N LEU A 1023 0.44 -23.76 -12.54
CA LEU A 1023 0.87 -24.94 -13.29
C LEU A 1023 0.03 -26.16 -12.90
N ARG A 1024 -0.40 -26.91 -13.92
CA ARG A 1024 -1.11 -28.18 -13.82
C ARG A 1024 -0.12 -29.34 -13.99
N PRO A 1025 0.21 -30.12 -12.95
CA PRO A 1025 1.12 -31.26 -13.05
C PRO A 1025 0.44 -32.47 -13.72
N GLN A 1026 1.23 -33.46 -14.15
CA GLN A 1026 0.74 -34.78 -14.61
C GLN A 1026 -0.28 -34.76 -15.78
N VAL A 1027 -0.38 -33.66 -16.54
CA VAL A 1027 -1.25 -33.56 -17.73
C VAL A 1027 -0.56 -34.31 -18.90
N PRO A 1028 -1.20 -35.34 -19.50
CA PRO A 1028 -0.54 -36.16 -20.51
C PRO A 1028 -0.05 -35.40 -21.75
N GLY A 1029 1.22 -35.55 -22.09
CA GLY A 1029 1.88 -34.86 -23.20
C GLY A 1029 2.23 -33.39 -22.94
N LEU A 1030 2.14 -32.93 -21.68
CA LEU A 1030 2.40 -31.54 -21.28
C LEU A 1030 3.24 -31.47 -19.99
N SER A 1031 2.84 -32.20 -18.95
CA SER A 1031 3.45 -32.13 -17.62
C SER A 1031 3.62 -33.50 -16.94
N ASP A 1032 3.73 -34.56 -17.74
CA ASP A 1032 3.97 -35.95 -17.33
C ASP A 1032 5.14 -36.10 -16.33
N ASN A 1033 6.17 -35.26 -16.45
CA ASN A 1033 7.37 -35.30 -15.61
C ASN A 1033 7.35 -34.24 -14.49
N VAL A 1034 6.25 -33.49 -14.30
CA VAL A 1034 6.10 -32.47 -13.24
C VAL A 1034 5.31 -33.03 -12.06
N ARG A 1035 5.91 -32.97 -10.87
CA ARG A 1035 5.25 -33.24 -9.57
C ARG A 1035 5.12 -31.94 -8.79
N VAL A 1036 3.92 -31.65 -8.28
CA VAL A 1036 3.69 -30.48 -7.41
C VAL A 1036 3.27 -30.97 -6.01
N ARG A 1037 3.99 -30.50 -4.99
CA ARG A 1037 3.73 -30.80 -3.57
C ARG A 1037 3.62 -29.52 -2.74
N SER A 1038 2.93 -29.61 -1.62
CA SER A 1038 2.87 -28.59 -0.58
C SER A 1038 3.10 -29.23 0.79
N ILE A 1039 3.74 -28.49 1.68
CA ILE A 1039 3.90 -28.85 3.09
C ILE A 1039 3.39 -27.66 3.89
N LEU A 1040 2.54 -27.94 4.88
CA LEU A 1040 1.93 -26.98 5.79
C LEU A 1040 1.83 -27.63 7.17
N GLY A 1041 1.95 -26.85 8.22
CA GLY A 1041 1.96 -27.34 9.60
C GLY A 1041 2.19 -26.20 10.60
N ARG A 1042 2.94 -26.50 11.66
CA ARG A 1042 3.30 -25.58 12.75
C ARG A 1042 3.94 -24.26 12.27
N PHE A 1043 4.78 -24.31 11.25
CA PHE A 1043 5.45 -23.14 10.67
C PHE A 1043 4.94 -22.84 9.27
N LEU A 1044 4.94 -21.56 8.92
CA LEU A 1044 4.60 -21.10 7.58
C LEU A 1044 5.83 -21.21 6.68
N GLU A 1045 5.89 -22.27 5.87
CA GLU A 1045 6.87 -22.45 4.78
C GLU A 1045 7.03 -21.14 3.98
N HIS A 1046 8.24 -20.58 3.92
CA HIS A 1046 8.47 -19.26 3.34
C HIS A 1046 9.82 -19.05 2.64
N SER A 1047 10.82 -19.93 2.80
CA SER A 1047 12.03 -19.85 1.99
C SER A 1047 11.74 -20.13 0.51
N ARG A 1048 12.57 -19.55 -0.38
CA ARG A 1048 12.58 -19.88 -1.80
C ARG A 1048 13.94 -20.44 -2.20
N LEU A 1049 13.92 -21.65 -2.75
CA LEU A 1049 15.08 -22.48 -3.05
C LEU A 1049 14.98 -22.97 -4.49
N PHE A 1050 16.07 -22.92 -5.23
CA PHE A 1050 16.13 -23.31 -6.65
C PHE A 1050 17.32 -24.26 -6.80
N ALA A 1051 17.10 -25.46 -7.33
CA ALA A 1051 18.14 -26.48 -7.48
C ALA A 1051 18.01 -27.18 -8.84
N PHE A 1052 19.09 -27.14 -9.62
CA PHE A 1052 19.21 -27.72 -10.95
C PHE A 1052 20.35 -28.76 -10.92
N THR A 1053 20.20 -29.89 -11.62
CA THR A 1053 21.13 -31.03 -11.51
C THR A 1053 22.49 -30.75 -12.19
N GLY A 1054 22.54 -29.80 -13.13
CA GLY A 1054 23.74 -29.25 -13.76
C GLY A 1054 24.57 -30.30 -14.49
N GLY A 1055 23.92 -31.35 -15.01
CA GLY A 1055 24.59 -32.40 -15.78
C GLY A 1055 25.62 -33.16 -14.94
N GLY A 1056 25.37 -33.31 -13.63
CA GLY A 1056 26.28 -33.87 -12.63
C GLY A 1056 27.06 -32.84 -11.79
N ARG A 1057 26.73 -31.55 -11.88
CA ARG A 1057 27.31 -30.46 -11.07
C ARG A 1057 26.20 -29.51 -10.59
N PRO A 1058 25.51 -29.80 -9.47
CA PRO A 1058 24.33 -29.06 -9.06
C PRO A 1058 24.54 -27.55 -8.96
N VAL A 1059 23.56 -26.81 -9.49
CA VAL A 1059 23.46 -25.34 -9.37
C VAL A 1059 22.32 -25.06 -8.42
N VAL A 1060 22.65 -24.55 -7.23
CA VAL A 1060 21.68 -24.27 -6.16
C VAL A 1060 21.71 -22.80 -5.78
N GLY A 1061 20.54 -22.21 -5.53
CA GLY A 1061 20.39 -20.84 -5.04
C GLY A 1061 19.22 -20.66 -4.08
N ILE A 1062 19.30 -19.61 -3.26
CA ILE A 1062 18.26 -19.19 -2.30
C ILE A 1062 17.91 -17.73 -2.54
N GLY A 1063 16.69 -17.28 -2.21
CA GLY A 1063 16.38 -15.85 -2.34
C GLY A 1063 14.97 -15.39 -1.98
N SER A 1064 14.67 -14.14 -2.33
CA SER A 1064 13.45 -13.44 -1.91
C SER A 1064 12.29 -13.48 -2.91
N ALA A 1065 12.55 -13.88 -4.16
CA ALA A 1065 11.56 -13.94 -5.23
C ALA A 1065 10.71 -15.22 -5.17
N ASP A 1066 9.39 -15.05 -5.26
CA ASP A 1066 8.47 -16.09 -5.74
C ASP A 1066 8.31 -15.98 -7.28
N LEU A 1067 7.75 -17.01 -7.93
CA LEU A 1067 7.52 -17.01 -9.38
C LEU A 1067 6.20 -16.26 -9.72
N MET A 1068 6.20 -14.94 -9.61
CA MET A 1068 5.06 -14.06 -9.93
C MET A 1068 5.55 -12.74 -10.53
N HIS A 1069 4.85 -12.17 -11.53
CA HIS A 1069 5.25 -10.92 -12.19
C HIS A 1069 5.61 -9.78 -11.22
N ARG A 1070 4.81 -9.53 -10.17
CA ARG A 1070 5.14 -8.44 -9.24
C ARG A 1070 6.47 -8.64 -8.49
N ASN A 1071 6.96 -9.87 -8.38
CA ASN A 1071 8.29 -10.20 -7.86
C ASN A 1071 9.36 -10.12 -8.95
N LEU A 1072 9.06 -10.53 -10.19
CA LEU A 1072 10.03 -10.62 -11.28
C LEU A 1072 10.22 -9.31 -12.08
N ASP A 1073 9.20 -8.45 -12.16
CA ASP A 1073 9.17 -7.20 -12.95
C ASP A 1073 8.97 -5.91 -12.12
N ARG A 1074 8.25 -6.00 -11.00
CA ARG A 1074 7.78 -4.81 -10.23
C ARG A 1074 8.45 -4.66 -8.86
N ARG A 1075 9.42 -5.52 -8.55
CA ARG A 1075 10.19 -5.51 -7.31
C ARG A 1075 11.69 -5.64 -7.55
N VAL A 1076 12.46 -5.18 -6.58
CA VAL A 1076 13.86 -5.59 -6.44
C VAL A 1076 13.91 -6.79 -5.50
N GLU A 1077 14.18 -7.94 -6.09
CA GLU A 1077 14.39 -9.25 -5.46
C GLU A 1077 15.81 -9.73 -5.77
N VAL A 1078 16.31 -10.68 -4.97
CA VAL A 1078 17.62 -11.31 -5.19
C VAL A 1078 17.51 -12.82 -5.03
N LEU A 1079 18.10 -13.57 -5.95
CA LEU A 1079 18.57 -14.95 -5.73
C LEU A 1079 20.09 -14.95 -5.61
N THR A 1080 20.66 -15.66 -4.63
CA THR A 1080 22.11 -15.88 -4.50
C THR A 1080 22.46 -17.35 -4.71
N SER A 1081 23.57 -17.62 -5.38
CA SER A 1081 24.11 -18.96 -5.56
C SER A 1081 24.77 -19.50 -4.30
N ILE A 1082 24.65 -20.80 -4.10
CA ILE A 1082 25.32 -21.60 -3.06
C ILE A 1082 26.41 -22.44 -3.74
N SER A 1083 27.62 -22.44 -3.18
CA SER A 1083 28.78 -23.23 -3.68
C SER A 1083 29.47 -24.07 -2.62
N ASN A 1084 29.10 -23.92 -1.35
CA ASN A 1084 29.54 -24.84 -0.31
C ASN A 1084 28.80 -26.16 -0.50
N LYS A 1085 29.52 -27.23 -0.82
CA LYS A 1085 28.96 -28.57 -1.08
C LYS A 1085 28.11 -29.10 0.08
N ALA A 1086 28.42 -28.73 1.32
CA ALA A 1086 27.60 -29.10 2.48
C ALA A 1086 26.23 -28.40 2.46
N HIS A 1087 26.19 -27.11 2.12
CA HIS A 1087 24.95 -26.33 2.01
C HIS A 1087 24.12 -26.77 0.79
N VAL A 1088 24.77 -27.15 -0.32
CA VAL A 1088 24.11 -27.79 -1.48
C VAL A 1088 23.43 -29.08 -1.06
N ALA A 1089 24.17 -30.00 -0.42
CA ALA A 1089 23.63 -31.29 0.03
C ALA A 1089 22.53 -31.15 1.10
N GLU A 1090 22.57 -30.10 1.95
CA GLU A 1090 21.50 -29.81 2.91
C GLU A 1090 20.19 -29.37 2.20
N ILE A 1091 20.28 -28.52 1.17
CA ILE A 1091 19.11 -28.12 0.35
C ILE A 1091 18.60 -29.29 -0.49
N GLU A 1092 19.49 -30.10 -1.08
CA GLU A 1092 19.10 -31.32 -1.80
C GLU A 1092 18.40 -32.34 -0.90
N ALA A 1093 18.84 -32.48 0.36
CA ALA A 1093 18.20 -33.35 1.35
C ALA A 1093 16.80 -32.85 1.75
N LEU A 1094 16.59 -31.53 1.89
CA LEU A 1094 15.26 -30.96 2.13
C LEU A 1094 14.30 -31.27 0.97
N PHE A 1095 14.73 -31.13 -0.28
CA PHE A 1095 13.92 -31.55 -1.43
C PHE A 1095 13.67 -33.07 -1.45
N ALA A 1096 14.68 -33.89 -1.18
CA ALA A 1096 14.54 -35.34 -1.15
C ALA A 1096 13.53 -35.81 -0.09
N GLN A 1097 13.50 -35.15 1.08
CA GLN A 1097 12.52 -35.40 2.13
C GLN A 1097 11.13 -34.89 1.73
N ALA A 1098 10.99 -33.66 1.21
CA ALA A 1098 9.69 -33.11 0.80
C ALA A 1098 8.99 -33.94 -0.30
N PHE A 1099 9.76 -34.65 -1.11
CA PHE A 1099 9.28 -35.52 -2.19
C PHE A 1099 9.39 -37.03 -1.89
N ALA A 1100 9.57 -37.41 -0.63
CA ALA A 1100 9.48 -38.79 -0.17
C ALA A 1100 8.00 -39.21 0.06
N GLU A 1101 7.65 -40.46 -0.25
CA GLU A 1101 6.27 -40.95 -0.15
C GLU A 1101 5.80 -41.21 1.29
N ASP A 1102 6.70 -41.13 2.28
CA ASP A 1102 6.44 -41.28 3.71
C ASP A 1102 6.36 -39.95 4.48
N THR A 1103 6.47 -38.81 3.80
CA THR A 1103 6.45 -37.46 4.38
C THR A 1103 5.07 -36.82 4.23
N VAL A 1104 4.60 -36.14 5.29
CA VAL A 1104 3.34 -35.38 5.27
C VAL A 1104 3.38 -34.31 4.17
N ALA A 1105 2.46 -34.39 3.21
CA ALA A 1105 2.35 -33.43 2.13
C ALA A 1105 0.93 -33.37 1.56
N TRP A 1106 0.65 -32.32 0.79
CA TRP A 1106 -0.48 -32.26 -0.12
C TRP A 1106 0.03 -32.37 -1.55
N HIS A 1107 -0.59 -33.24 -2.34
CA HIS A 1107 -0.24 -33.46 -3.74
C HIS A 1107 -1.27 -32.78 -4.64
N LEU A 1108 -0.81 -32.08 -5.68
CA LEU A 1108 -1.68 -31.50 -6.71
C LEU A 1108 -1.72 -32.44 -7.93
N ASP A 1109 -2.90 -32.69 -8.46
CA ASP A 1109 -3.13 -33.52 -9.65
C ASP A 1109 -3.40 -32.72 -10.93
N ALA A 1110 -3.67 -33.44 -12.04
CA ALA A 1110 -3.90 -32.87 -13.37
C ALA A 1110 -5.26 -32.16 -13.53
N ASP A 1111 -6.23 -32.49 -12.68
CA ASP A 1111 -7.55 -31.85 -12.62
C ASP A 1111 -7.53 -30.58 -11.74
N GLY A 1112 -6.43 -30.37 -11.00
CA GLY A 1112 -6.20 -29.19 -10.17
C GLY A 1112 -6.63 -29.36 -8.72
N LEU A 1113 -6.93 -30.59 -8.29
CA LEU A 1113 -7.30 -30.89 -6.91
C LEU A 1113 -6.06 -31.13 -6.06
N TRP A 1114 -6.11 -30.65 -4.81
CA TRP A 1114 -5.10 -30.96 -3.80
C TRP A 1114 -5.62 -32.09 -2.92
N THR A 1115 -4.89 -33.21 -2.86
CA THR A 1115 -5.17 -34.35 -1.98
C THR A 1115 -4.20 -34.34 -0.79
N ALA A 1116 -4.74 -34.50 0.41
CA ALA A 1116 -3.94 -34.59 1.64
C ALA A 1116 -3.34 -36.00 1.80
N HIS A 1117 -2.02 -36.07 1.99
CA HIS A 1117 -1.28 -37.28 2.34
C HIS A 1117 -0.66 -37.08 3.73
N THR A 1118 -1.44 -37.39 4.77
CA THR A 1118 -1.09 -37.18 6.19
C THR A 1118 -0.93 -38.48 6.98
N ILE A 1119 -1.47 -39.60 6.48
CA ILE A 1119 -1.48 -40.92 7.12
C ILE A 1119 -0.99 -42.03 6.17
N ALA A 1120 -0.36 -43.06 6.75
CA ALA A 1120 0.04 -44.28 6.08
C ALA A 1120 -1.14 -45.27 5.93
N ALA A 1121 -0.94 -46.31 5.11
CA ALA A 1121 -1.94 -47.35 4.85
C ALA A 1121 -2.31 -48.23 6.07
N ASP A 1122 -1.59 -48.10 7.20
CA ASP A 1122 -1.92 -48.73 8.49
C ASP A 1122 -2.61 -47.78 9.49
N GLY A 1123 -2.87 -46.53 9.09
CA GLY A 1123 -3.49 -45.50 9.91
C GLY A 1123 -2.50 -44.73 10.80
N SER A 1124 -1.19 -45.01 10.75
CA SER A 1124 -0.20 -44.19 11.45
C SER A 1124 0.05 -42.85 10.73
N PRO A 1125 0.33 -41.73 11.44
CA PRO A 1125 0.71 -40.47 10.80
C PRO A 1125 2.00 -40.60 10.00
N LEU A 1126 2.06 -39.95 8.84
CA LEU A 1126 3.28 -39.80 8.05
C LEU A 1126 4.30 -38.89 8.76
N VAL A 1127 5.53 -38.88 8.26
CA VAL A 1127 6.64 -38.12 8.83
C VAL A 1127 6.42 -36.63 8.63
N ASP A 1128 6.14 -35.90 9.71
CA ASP A 1128 6.09 -34.45 9.68
C ASP A 1128 7.50 -33.86 9.58
N MET A 1129 7.77 -33.17 8.46
CA MET A 1129 9.07 -32.58 8.18
C MET A 1129 9.50 -31.55 9.24
N GLN A 1130 8.58 -30.72 9.72
CA GLN A 1130 8.91 -29.60 10.60
C GLN A 1130 9.30 -30.12 12.00
N GLU A 1131 8.52 -31.07 12.53
CA GLU A 1131 8.85 -31.73 13.80
C GLU A 1131 10.08 -32.66 13.69
N GLN A 1132 10.36 -33.26 12.52
CA GLN A 1132 11.64 -33.96 12.28
C GLN A 1132 12.83 -32.98 12.34
N LEU A 1133 12.72 -31.79 11.77
CA LEU A 1133 13.78 -30.76 11.80
C LEU A 1133 13.99 -30.21 13.22
N ILE A 1134 12.92 -29.95 13.97
CA ILE A 1134 12.97 -29.64 15.41
C ILE A 1134 13.71 -30.74 16.18
N SER A 1135 13.33 -32.01 15.96
CA SER A 1135 13.94 -33.17 16.61
C SER A 1135 15.43 -33.30 16.27
N ALA A 1136 15.81 -33.07 15.01
CA ALA A 1136 17.19 -33.15 14.53
C ALA A 1136 18.10 -32.10 15.18
N LYS A 1137 17.65 -30.84 15.30
CA LYS A 1137 18.41 -29.76 15.97
C LYS A 1137 18.47 -30.00 17.49
N SER A 1138 17.36 -30.43 18.10
CA SER A 1138 17.32 -30.78 19.53
C SER A 1138 18.31 -31.90 19.90
N LYS A 1139 18.41 -32.94 19.06
CA LYS A 1139 19.38 -34.04 19.20
C LYS A 1139 20.84 -33.64 18.95
N ARG A 1140 21.09 -32.50 18.29
CA ARG A 1140 22.44 -31.89 18.17
C ARG A 1140 22.84 -31.09 19.41
N ARG A 1141 21.87 -30.48 20.11
CA ARG A 1141 22.10 -29.71 21.37
C ARG A 1141 22.30 -30.60 22.61
N ALA A 1142 21.82 -31.84 22.57
CA ALA A 1142 21.98 -32.83 23.65
C ALA A 1142 23.25 -33.69 23.54
N LYS A 1143 24.24 -33.27 22.75
CA LYS A 1143 25.53 -33.94 22.51
C LYS A 1143 26.69 -32.97 22.67
#